data_AF-A0A8B8C002-F1
#
_entry.id   AF-A0A8B8C002-F1
#
_cell.length_a   1.000
_cell.length_b   1.000
_cell.length_c   1.000
_cell.angle_alpha   90.00
_cell.angle_beta   90.00
_cell.angle_gamma   90.00
#
_symmetry.space_group_name_H-M   'P 1'
#
loop_
_entity.id
_entity.type
_entity.pdbx_description
1 polymer ?
#
loop_
_entity_poly.entity_id
_entity_poly.type
_entity_poly.pdbx_seq_one_letter_code
_entity_poly.pdbx_strand_id
1 'polypeptide(L)'
;MTSSEKVGALDKDLSEQISWNMSKFSNNEIDLWLLQALTGLASVITGSLTVPDEEGTLKVKFVIVRIAIRKCVCTCTTFKGKLFADCSDKKLTSAPFFSDDVIGINFSGNNFSDFPQSLPEKLLYLDISTNALVSMAQSSLKRYRSLQNLSLSNNKLIDIPIGTFQSNLQLKELDVSFNIKLTIEVMYNISLDLTNSKIQKLSFEKLHCTYGLNQIVKKDHVIHLKYTQLQELNIASNRISLFELGALSLLPKTLRILNFADNRPSFGFYILEVSSLSSLENFNTSFQNYFHQVDFKYFFYEQCNDTRKTSSYFSTRQTLIYKKVNDHKNSSNFNMFPITDELYKLPAFNYTLYLPRNMRKIYIHDNLLKISIRKYPFAPNNRLTHIFAQNNILYELIGPITGLLKLQYLDLSGNFCRFINRTFFQHFPSLQFLNLSNNALSQTFQSDDQGELFMKQRQLSNLDLSWNRIGHLSEKMLRNNINLQILNLSFNAISEFKVKIGHMKNLSILDLSNNQLVQLNYETRSALNQMQTHSINIHLIGNNLICSCETLDFLKWMLNSKNIHFVGKSNYTCSFGTKKAVLFGELDTLLQQLEKQCSSYTLIIVLMTILIIVIMTTTVSRILYRFRWKLRYMYYVAKEKYKGQTDHIDLGQISFRFDAFISYADEDRDNVIDLVKSLEKHNGLSLCIHSRDFIPGTGIADNITNAIHCSRRTVCFMTKHFLDSYWCMFELNMARMEAIYSRSGQNVLFLVALQKGIMKQLPLQLIDLVDSHSYLDFPEEESDVEDIEAIAAFRVKLAETLARIRKTTRRSSPAISAISRTSSSNSVGSISGKSKSFWISTHNKHVRSVGAEE
;
A
#
# COMPACT_ATOMS: atom_id res chain seq x y z
N MET A 1 48.24 1.54 -47.55
CA MET A 1 49.24 2.38 -46.87
C MET A 1 50.36 1.48 -46.39
N THR A 2 51.47 1.54 -47.10
CA THR A 2 52.74 0.86 -46.88
C THR A 2 53.67 1.75 -46.07
N SER A 3 54.43 1.20 -45.12
CA SER A 3 55.80 1.63 -44.84
C SER A 3 56.51 0.62 -43.92
N SER A 4 57.45 -0.10 -44.54
CA SER A 4 58.58 -0.78 -43.92
C SER A 4 59.63 0.20 -43.42
N GLU A 5 60.38 -0.13 -42.37
CA GLU A 5 61.82 0.22 -42.30
C GLU A 5 62.61 -0.73 -41.40
N LYS A 6 63.80 -1.07 -41.88
CA LYS A 6 64.85 -1.97 -41.33
C LYS A 6 65.94 -1.13 -40.65
N VAL A 7 66.97 -1.83 -40.13
CA VAL A 7 68.34 -1.39 -39.72
C VAL A 7 68.46 -1.24 -38.20
N GLY A 8 69.48 -1.76 -37.49
CA GLY A 8 70.72 -2.47 -37.82
C GLY A 8 71.54 -2.66 -36.53
N ALA A 9 72.50 -3.59 -36.55
CA ALA A 9 73.41 -3.92 -35.45
C ALA A 9 74.59 -2.93 -35.34
N LEU A 10 75.17 -2.73 -34.13
CA LEU A 10 76.59 -2.88 -33.75
C LEU A 10 76.95 -2.14 -32.43
N ASP A 11 77.41 -2.92 -31.46
CA ASP A 11 78.67 -2.89 -30.68
C ASP A 11 79.41 -1.58 -30.27
N LYS A 12 80.10 -1.71 -29.11
CA LYS A 12 81.29 -1.02 -28.56
C LYS A 12 81.21 0.17 -27.58
N ASP A 13 81.70 -0.16 -26.37
CA ASP A 13 82.66 0.55 -25.50
C ASP A 13 82.85 2.07 -25.65
N LEU A 14 82.64 2.78 -24.53
CA LEU A 14 83.45 3.95 -24.18
C LEU A 14 83.64 4.05 -22.66
N SER A 15 84.88 3.85 -22.23
CA SER A 15 85.41 4.22 -20.92
C SER A 15 85.76 5.71 -20.91
N GLU A 16 85.23 6.48 -19.97
CA GLU A 16 85.79 7.79 -19.63
C GLU A 16 86.44 7.73 -18.24
N GLN A 17 87.74 8.06 -18.21
CA GLN A 17 88.51 8.30 -17.00
C GLN A 17 88.21 9.70 -16.48
N ILE A 18 87.93 9.83 -15.18
CA ILE A 18 87.96 11.10 -14.47
C ILE A 18 88.95 10.94 -13.31
N SER A 19 90.07 11.65 -13.34
CA SER A 19 91.03 11.72 -12.24
C SER A 19 90.69 12.88 -11.32
N TRP A 20 90.63 12.64 -10.02
CA TRP A 20 90.72 13.70 -9.00
C TRP A 20 91.93 13.45 -8.11
N ASN A 21 92.75 14.48 -7.97
CA ASN A 21 93.92 14.51 -7.09
C ASN A 21 93.52 15.34 -5.86
N MET A 22 93.47 14.73 -4.67
CA MET A 22 93.34 15.49 -3.42
C MET A 22 94.29 14.95 -2.36
N SER A 23 95.31 15.78 -2.12
CA SER A 23 96.27 15.69 -1.03
C SER A 23 95.68 16.19 0.29
N LYS A 24 96.04 15.50 1.38
CA LYS A 24 96.02 15.92 2.80
C LYS A 24 94.66 16.31 3.40
N PHE A 25 94.16 15.49 4.32
CA PHE A 25 93.78 15.93 5.67
C PHE A 25 93.84 14.75 6.66
N SER A 26 94.22 15.06 7.90
CA SER A 26 94.58 14.18 9.01
C SER A 26 93.40 13.78 9.91
N ASN A 27 93.58 12.68 10.64
CA ASN A 27 92.72 12.12 11.69
C ASN A 27 92.04 13.16 12.62
N ASN A 28 90.71 13.13 12.66
CA ASN A 28 89.82 13.04 13.85
C ASN A 28 88.47 13.72 13.57
N GLU A 29 87.40 13.11 14.09
CA GLU A 29 85.99 13.56 14.13
C GLU A 29 85.16 13.41 12.84
N ILE A 30 84.43 12.29 12.76
CA ILE A 30 83.31 12.06 11.85
C ILE A 30 82.06 12.63 12.52
N ASP A 31 81.70 13.86 12.19
CA ASP A 31 80.36 14.40 12.45
C ASP A 31 79.47 14.24 11.21
N LEU A 32 78.67 13.18 11.24
CA LEU A 32 77.21 13.21 11.11
C LEU A 32 76.51 14.23 10.17
N TRP A 33 77.06 14.57 9.00
CA TRP A 33 76.30 15.27 7.95
C TRP A 33 76.50 14.72 6.51
N LEU A 34 77.10 13.53 6.36
CA LEU A 34 77.35 12.89 5.06
C LEU A 34 76.64 11.52 4.86
N LEU A 35 75.60 11.25 5.66
CA LEU A 35 74.84 9.98 5.61
C LEU A 35 73.43 10.09 4.99
N GLN A 36 73.08 11.23 4.39
CA GLN A 36 71.82 11.42 3.66
C GLN A 36 71.97 11.54 2.14
N ALA A 37 73.18 11.41 1.59
CA ALA A 37 73.42 11.46 0.13
C ALA A 37 73.94 10.13 -0.49
N LEU A 38 74.06 9.05 0.29
CA LEU A 38 74.62 7.76 -0.17
C LEU A 38 73.71 6.54 0.08
N THR A 39 72.39 6.66 -0.16
CA THR A 39 71.46 5.51 -0.13
C THR A 39 71.02 5.08 -1.54
N GLY A 40 71.95 5.04 -2.50
CA GLY A 40 71.63 4.79 -3.91
C GLY A 40 72.40 3.68 -4.63
N LEU A 41 73.53 3.18 -4.10
CA LEU A 41 74.36 2.18 -4.78
C LEU A 41 75.07 1.29 -3.76
N ALA A 42 74.62 0.05 -3.58
CA ALA A 42 75.42 -0.97 -2.93
C ALA A 42 76.45 -1.50 -3.93
N SER A 43 77.63 -0.87 -3.98
CA SER A 43 78.81 -1.43 -4.64
C SER A 43 79.62 -2.23 -3.63
N VAL A 44 79.79 -3.54 -3.84
CA VAL A 44 80.81 -4.32 -3.13
C VAL A 44 82.15 -4.05 -3.81
N ILE A 45 83.10 -3.53 -3.04
CA ILE A 45 84.48 -3.35 -3.49
C ILE A 45 85.27 -4.58 -3.05
N THR A 46 85.79 -5.38 -3.99
CA THR A 46 86.83 -6.38 -3.70
C THR A 46 88.16 -5.89 -4.29
N GLY A 47 89.18 -5.78 -3.44
CA GLY A 47 90.54 -5.39 -3.84
C GLY A 47 91.47 -6.59 -3.84
N SER A 48 92.24 -6.76 -4.92
CA SER A 48 93.42 -7.63 -4.96
C SER A 48 94.67 -6.75 -4.96
N LEU A 49 95.55 -6.95 -3.97
CA LEU A 49 96.88 -6.37 -3.93
C LEU A 49 97.82 -7.19 -4.82
N THR A 50 98.56 -6.52 -5.70
CA THR A 50 99.71 -7.09 -6.40
C THR A 50 100.99 -6.35 -6.00
N VAL A 51 102.10 -7.09 -5.99
CA VAL A 51 103.45 -6.80 -5.46
C VAL A 51 104.06 -5.52 -6.09
N PRO A 52 104.92 -4.76 -5.39
CA PRO A 52 105.44 -3.48 -5.86
C PRO A 52 106.53 -3.62 -6.93
N ASP A 53 106.54 -2.69 -7.89
CA ASP A 53 107.72 -2.38 -8.72
C ASP A 53 108.55 -1.25 -8.08
N GLU A 54 109.84 -1.19 -8.42
CA GLU A 54 110.94 -0.45 -7.74
C GLU A 54 110.83 1.09 -7.65
N GLU A 55 109.68 1.69 -7.96
CA GLU A 55 109.40 3.12 -7.71
C GLU A 55 108.08 3.30 -6.93
N GLY A 56 108.04 2.77 -5.71
CA GLY A 56 107.29 3.33 -4.56
C GLY A 56 105.81 3.72 -4.73
N THR A 57 105.08 3.23 -5.74
CA THR A 57 103.67 3.58 -5.97
C THR A 57 102.76 2.35 -6.00
N LEU A 58 101.93 2.21 -4.96
CA LEU A 58 100.88 1.20 -4.86
C LEU A 58 99.73 1.51 -5.84
N LYS A 59 99.58 0.69 -6.90
CA LYS A 59 98.38 0.71 -7.77
C LYS A 59 97.33 -0.26 -7.23
N VAL A 60 96.28 0.27 -6.61
CA VAL A 60 95.08 -0.52 -6.24
C VAL A 60 94.13 -0.57 -7.43
N LYS A 61 93.85 -1.76 -7.94
CA LYS A 61 92.89 -1.98 -9.04
C LYS A 61 91.52 -2.30 -8.43
N PHE A 62 90.58 -1.36 -8.53
CA PHE A 62 89.20 -1.57 -8.11
C PHE A 62 88.38 -2.17 -9.26
N VAL A 63 87.79 -3.36 -9.05
CA VAL A 63 86.79 -3.92 -9.96
C VAL A 63 85.41 -3.56 -9.42
N ILE A 64 84.70 -2.66 -10.11
CA ILE A 64 83.32 -2.32 -9.77
C ILE A 64 82.40 -3.36 -10.44
N VAL A 65 81.91 -4.32 -9.66
CA VAL A 65 80.79 -5.18 -10.11
C VAL A 65 79.50 -4.39 -9.92
N ARG A 66 78.90 -3.92 -11.03
CA ARG A 66 77.54 -3.35 -10.99
C ARG A 66 76.54 -4.48 -10.68
N ILE A 67 76.13 -4.61 -9.42
CA ILE A 67 74.95 -5.39 -9.07
C ILE A 67 73.73 -4.59 -9.51
N ALA A 68 73.15 -4.95 -10.64
CA ALA A 68 71.83 -4.46 -11.02
C ALA A 68 70.82 -4.98 -9.98
N ILE A 69 70.39 -4.12 -9.05
CA ILE A 69 69.29 -4.44 -8.15
C ILE A 69 68.04 -4.54 -9.05
N ARG A 70 67.66 -5.78 -9.42
CA ARG A 70 66.43 -6.06 -10.15
C ARG A 70 65.27 -5.50 -9.35
N LYS A 71 64.50 -4.58 -9.94
CA LYS A 71 63.19 -4.18 -9.41
C LYS A 71 62.40 -5.45 -9.09
N CYS A 72 61.88 -5.55 -7.87
CA CYS A 72 61.07 -6.68 -7.45
C CYS A 72 59.80 -6.72 -8.33
N VAL A 73 59.72 -7.73 -9.19
CA VAL A 73 58.66 -7.84 -10.23
C VAL A 73 57.33 -8.25 -9.61
N CYS A 74 57.38 -9.05 -8.54
CA CYS A 74 56.23 -9.56 -7.82
C CYS A 74 56.08 -8.88 -6.46
N THR A 75 54.85 -8.78 -5.98
CA THR A 75 54.51 -8.33 -4.63
C THR A 75 54.47 -9.53 -3.70
N CYS A 76 55.31 -9.54 -2.66
CA CYS A 76 55.35 -10.63 -1.70
C CYS A 76 54.66 -10.26 -0.39
N THR A 77 53.80 -11.15 0.11
CA THR A 77 53.09 -11.00 1.38
C THR A 77 53.38 -12.20 2.27
N THR A 78 53.61 -11.97 3.56
CA THR A 78 53.89 -13.03 4.52
C THR A 78 52.59 -13.47 5.20
N PHE A 79 52.31 -14.77 5.20
CA PHE A 79 51.19 -15.36 5.91
C PHE A 79 51.70 -16.47 6.85
N LYS A 80 51.52 -16.27 8.17
CA LYS A 80 51.99 -17.21 9.22
C LYS A 80 53.48 -17.59 9.09
N GLY A 81 54.34 -16.63 8.79
CA GLY A 81 55.78 -16.85 8.64
C GLY A 81 56.21 -17.51 7.33
N LYS A 82 55.29 -17.70 6.37
CA LYS A 82 55.58 -18.23 5.03
C LYS A 82 55.27 -17.19 3.96
N LEU A 83 56.01 -17.21 2.85
CA LEU A 83 55.89 -16.19 1.81
C LEU A 83 54.91 -16.60 0.71
N PHE A 84 54.06 -15.66 0.31
CA PHE A 84 53.21 -15.74 -0.88
C PHE A 84 53.66 -14.67 -1.86
N ALA A 85 53.84 -15.02 -3.13
CA ALA A 85 54.25 -14.10 -4.18
C ALA A 85 53.11 -13.88 -5.17
N ASP A 86 52.69 -12.63 -5.32
CA ASP A 86 51.73 -12.21 -6.33
C ASP A 86 52.45 -11.56 -7.51
N CYS A 87 52.42 -12.24 -8.65
CA CYS A 87 53.02 -11.87 -9.91
C CYS A 87 51.94 -11.66 -10.99
N SER A 88 50.69 -11.44 -10.60
CA SER A 88 49.57 -11.28 -11.53
C SER A 88 49.67 -10.01 -12.39
N ASP A 89 49.18 -10.11 -13.63
CA ASP A 89 49.06 -9.00 -14.59
C ASP A 89 50.38 -8.22 -14.85
N LYS A 90 51.52 -8.91 -14.74
CA LYS A 90 52.86 -8.31 -14.93
C LYS A 90 53.42 -8.50 -16.34
N LYS A 91 52.63 -9.06 -17.28
CA LYS A 91 53.03 -9.36 -18.66
C LYS A 91 54.26 -10.27 -18.76
N LEU A 92 54.40 -11.19 -17.80
CA LEU A 92 55.53 -12.12 -17.75
C LEU A 92 55.41 -13.21 -18.81
N THR A 93 56.54 -13.55 -19.43
CA THR A 93 56.68 -14.69 -20.34
C THR A 93 57.48 -15.83 -19.72
N SER A 94 58.20 -15.56 -18.62
CA SER A 94 59.02 -16.53 -17.87
C SER A 94 58.94 -16.24 -16.37
N ALA A 95 59.07 -17.28 -15.55
CA ALA A 95 58.98 -17.14 -14.11
C ALA A 95 60.24 -16.44 -13.56
N PRO A 96 60.10 -15.47 -12.63
CA PRO A 96 61.24 -14.93 -11.90
C PRO A 96 61.78 -15.99 -10.93
N PHE A 97 62.97 -15.72 -10.38
CA PHE A 97 63.56 -16.57 -9.35
C PHE A 97 62.88 -16.33 -7.99
N PHE A 98 62.59 -17.39 -7.26
CA PHE A 98 61.99 -17.34 -5.92
C PHE A 98 62.88 -18.04 -4.89
N SER A 99 62.85 -17.56 -3.65
CA SER A 99 63.41 -18.28 -2.50
C SER A 99 62.58 -19.54 -2.19
N ASP A 100 63.21 -20.54 -1.56
CA ASP A 100 62.57 -21.77 -1.09
C ASP A 100 61.51 -21.54 0.01
N ASP A 101 61.47 -20.34 0.61
CA ASP A 101 60.48 -19.93 1.61
C ASP A 101 59.10 -19.59 1.01
N VAL A 102 59.03 -19.44 -0.32
CA VAL A 102 57.78 -19.13 -1.03
C VAL A 102 56.93 -20.39 -1.16
N ILE A 103 55.72 -20.34 -0.61
CA ILE A 103 54.78 -21.48 -0.59
C ILE A 103 53.59 -21.30 -1.53
N GLY A 104 53.37 -20.09 -2.05
CA GLY A 104 52.26 -19.80 -2.93
C GLY A 104 52.66 -18.76 -3.96
N ILE A 105 52.29 -19.00 -5.22
CA ILE A 105 52.58 -18.08 -6.32
C ILE A 105 51.33 -17.87 -7.15
N ASN A 106 51.03 -16.60 -7.44
CA ASN A 106 50.00 -16.20 -8.38
C ASN A 106 50.64 -15.64 -9.68
N PHE A 107 50.50 -16.37 -10.78
CA PHE A 107 50.92 -15.99 -12.13
C PHE A 107 49.74 -15.66 -13.05
N SER A 108 48.54 -15.43 -12.52
CA SER A 108 47.38 -15.13 -13.35
C SER A 108 47.55 -13.89 -14.23
N GLY A 109 46.94 -13.88 -15.42
CA GLY A 109 46.93 -12.70 -16.29
C GLY A 109 48.28 -12.37 -16.95
N ASN A 110 49.12 -13.37 -17.17
CA ASN A 110 50.43 -13.22 -17.81
C ASN A 110 50.43 -13.83 -19.23
N ASN A 111 51.61 -14.04 -19.82
CA ASN A 111 51.77 -14.55 -21.18
C ASN A 111 52.69 -15.79 -21.24
N PHE A 112 52.55 -16.69 -20.28
CA PHE A 112 53.28 -17.96 -20.25
C PHE A 112 52.78 -18.90 -21.36
N SER A 113 53.65 -19.28 -22.30
CA SER A 113 53.38 -20.30 -23.35
C SER A 113 53.62 -21.73 -22.86
N ASP A 114 54.56 -21.89 -21.95
CA ASP A 114 55.02 -23.16 -21.39
C ASP A 114 54.94 -23.12 -19.87
N PHE A 115 54.75 -24.29 -19.25
CA PHE A 115 54.69 -24.38 -17.81
C PHE A 115 56.06 -23.99 -17.20
N PRO A 116 56.10 -23.05 -16.23
CA PRO A 116 57.35 -22.55 -15.69
C PRO A 116 58.14 -23.65 -14.97
N GLN A 117 59.39 -23.84 -15.42
CA GLN A 117 60.34 -24.74 -14.78
C GLN A 117 61.09 -24.00 -13.66
N SER A 118 61.48 -24.72 -12.60
CA SER A 118 62.28 -24.21 -11.48
C SER A 118 61.55 -23.31 -10.46
N LEU A 119 60.29 -23.63 -10.15
CA LEU A 119 59.62 -23.06 -8.98
C LEU A 119 60.09 -23.75 -7.68
N PRO A 120 59.84 -23.18 -6.49
CA PRO A 120 60.16 -23.80 -5.21
C PRO A 120 59.52 -25.20 -5.05
N GLU A 121 60.27 -26.18 -4.53
CA GLU A 121 59.77 -27.57 -4.44
C GLU A 121 58.63 -27.74 -3.42
N LYS A 122 58.61 -26.92 -2.37
CA LYS A 122 57.65 -26.95 -1.26
C LYS A 122 56.36 -26.17 -1.53
N LEU A 123 56.12 -25.82 -2.79
CA LEU A 123 54.95 -25.04 -3.20
C LEU A 123 53.65 -25.74 -2.83
N LEU A 124 52.72 -24.99 -2.23
CA LEU A 124 51.40 -25.45 -1.82
C LEU A 124 50.30 -24.90 -2.73
N TYR A 125 50.48 -23.68 -3.24
CA TYR A 125 49.51 -22.99 -4.08
C TYR A 125 50.18 -22.48 -5.36
N LEU A 126 49.58 -22.78 -6.51
CA LEU A 126 50.00 -22.24 -7.79
C LEU A 126 48.78 -21.86 -8.63
N ASP A 127 48.69 -20.58 -8.96
CA ASP A 127 47.73 -20.09 -9.95
C ASP A 127 48.49 -19.69 -11.21
N ILE A 128 48.23 -20.36 -12.33
CA ILE A 128 48.75 -19.98 -13.65
C ILE A 128 47.58 -19.78 -14.64
N SER A 129 46.43 -19.36 -14.12
CA SER A 129 45.25 -19.09 -14.93
C SER A 129 45.42 -17.90 -15.86
N THR A 130 44.57 -17.75 -16.87
CA THR A 130 44.57 -16.59 -17.79
C THR A 130 45.97 -16.35 -18.39
N ASN A 131 46.49 -17.38 -19.04
CA ASN A 131 47.80 -17.41 -19.68
C ASN A 131 47.70 -18.03 -21.09
N ALA A 132 48.82 -18.37 -21.71
CA ALA A 132 48.87 -18.90 -23.07
C ALA A 132 49.31 -20.37 -23.16
N LEU A 133 49.21 -21.15 -22.07
CA LEU A 133 49.66 -22.54 -22.03
C LEU A 133 48.90 -23.41 -23.05
N VAL A 134 49.62 -24.14 -23.90
CA VAL A 134 49.02 -24.98 -24.96
C VAL A 134 48.93 -26.46 -24.58
N SER A 135 49.88 -26.95 -23.80
CA SER A 135 49.93 -28.35 -23.36
C SER A 135 50.65 -28.49 -22.03
N MET A 136 50.37 -29.57 -21.31
CA MET A 136 51.10 -29.95 -20.11
C MET A 136 51.96 -31.19 -20.40
N ALA A 137 53.26 -31.15 -20.09
CA ALA A 137 54.10 -32.33 -20.14
C ALA A 137 53.94 -33.16 -18.84
N GLN A 138 54.08 -34.49 -18.92
CA GLN A 138 54.01 -35.39 -17.76
C GLN A 138 55.02 -35.02 -16.66
N SER A 139 56.17 -34.44 -17.02
CA SER A 139 57.20 -34.00 -16.08
C SER A 139 56.92 -32.65 -15.41
N SER A 140 55.97 -31.86 -15.91
CA SER A 140 55.77 -30.45 -15.52
C SER A 140 55.55 -30.28 -14.02
N LEU A 141 54.78 -31.19 -13.39
CA LEU A 141 54.40 -31.11 -11.98
C LEU A 141 55.10 -32.12 -11.08
N LYS A 142 55.97 -32.98 -11.65
CA LYS A 142 56.60 -34.11 -10.95
C LYS A 142 57.40 -33.70 -9.71
N ARG A 143 57.96 -32.49 -9.71
CA ARG A 143 58.78 -31.94 -8.62
C ARG A 143 57.96 -31.37 -7.45
N TYR A 144 56.73 -30.90 -7.69
CA TYR A 144 55.92 -30.15 -6.72
C TYR A 144 55.01 -31.06 -5.88
N ARG A 145 55.60 -31.99 -5.13
CA ARG A 145 54.86 -33.05 -4.39
C ARG A 145 53.97 -32.53 -3.27
N SER A 146 54.24 -31.32 -2.77
CA SER A 146 53.49 -30.68 -1.70
C SER A 146 52.29 -29.87 -2.18
N LEU A 147 52.10 -29.73 -3.49
CA LEU A 147 51.06 -28.88 -4.09
C LEU A 147 49.67 -29.31 -3.65
N GLN A 148 48.88 -28.36 -3.17
CA GLN A 148 47.51 -28.56 -2.67
C GLN A 148 46.47 -27.91 -3.58
N ASN A 149 46.79 -26.74 -4.14
CA ASN A 149 45.86 -25.98 -4.98
C ASN A 149 46.57 -25.61 -6.28
N LEU A 150 45.95 -25.97 -7.40
CA LEU A 150 46.46 -25.68 -8.74
C LEU A 150 45.34 -25.15 -9.63
N SER A 151 45.54 -23.97 -10.19
CA SER A 151 44.69 -23.43 -11.25
C SER A 151 45.45 -23.34 -12.56
N LEU A 152 44.94 -24.05 -13.57
CA LEU A 152 45.35 -24.00 -14.98
C LEU A 152 44.24 -23.35 -15.84
N SER A 153 43.27 -22.68 -15.23
CA SER A 153 42.07 -22.23 -15.92
C SER A 153 42.33 -21.11 -16.93
N ASN A 154 41.46 -20.96 -17.91
CA ASN A 154 41.52 -19.91 -18.93
C ASN A 154 42.89 -19.85 -19.64
N ASN A 155 43.40 -21.01 -20.07
CA ASN A 155 44.61 -21.15 -20.88
C ASN A 155 44.21 -21.62 -22.30
N LYS A 156 45.17 -22.13 -23.08
CA LYS A 156 44.96 -22.67 -24.42
C LYS A 156 45.17 -24.18 -24.47
N LEU A 157 44.97 -24.88 -23.35
CA LEU A 157 45.29 -26.29 -23.23
C LEU A 157 44.46 -27.13 -24.21
N ILE A 158 45.15 -27.99 -24.97
CA ILE A 158 44.53 -28.90 -25.95
C ILE A 158 44.50 -30.33 -25.39
N ASP A 159 45.51 -30.72 -24.62
CA ASP A 159 45.59 -32.04 -23.99
C ASP A 159 46.31 -31.95 -22.64
N ILE A 160 45.95 -32.87 -21.74
CA ILE A 160 46.67 -33.16 -20.51
C ILE A 160 46.90 -34.67 -20.46
N PRO A 161 48.14 -35.15 -20.68
CA PRO A 161 48.44 -36.57 -20.74
C PRO A 161 48.35 -37.22 -19.37
N ILE A 162 48.07 -38.52 -19.38
CA ILE A 162 48.10 -39.37 -18.17
C ILE A 162 49.48 -39.29 -17.51
N GLY A 163 49.49 -39.24 -16.18
CA GLY A 163 50.68 -39.14 -15.34
C GLY A 163 51.07 -37.72 -14.97
N THR A 164 50.41 -36.69 -15.53
CA THR A 164 50.71 -35.28 -15.25
C THR A 164 50.52 -34.93 -13.77
N PHE A 165 49.48 -35.46 -13.12
CA PHE A 165 49.17 -35.16 -11.71
C PHE A 165 49.55 -36.30 -10.74
N GLN A 166 50.07 -37.42 -11.26
CA GLN A 166 50.30 -38.66 -10.50
C GLN A 166 51.23 -38.48 -9.29
N SER A 167 52.15 -37.50 -9.34
CA SER A 167 53.10 -37.22 -8.24
C SER A 167 52.56 -36.25 -7.17
N ASN A 168 51.42 -35.59 -7.42
CA ASN A 168 50.88 -34.52 -6.57
C ASN A 168 49.82 -35.06 -5.60
N LEU A 169 50.22 -36.01 -4.74
CA LEU A 169 49.30 -36.72 -3.83
C LEU A 169 48.61 -35.83 -2.80
N GLN A 170 49.14 -34.62 -2.54
CA GLN A 170 48.54 -33.65 -1.61
C GLN A 170 47.51 -32.71 -2.26
N LEU A 171 47.28 -32.84 -3.57
CA LEU A 171 46.36 -31.96 -4.31
C LEU A 171 44.94 -32.11 -3.76
N LYS A 172 44.35 -30.97 -3.38
CA LYS A 172 42.99 -30.82 -2.85
C LYS A 172 42.07 -30.12 -3.83
N GLU A 173 42.61 -29.17 -4.59
CA GLU A 173 41.85 -28.40 -5.56
C GLU A 173 42.59 -28.35 -6.89
N LEU A 174 41.86 -28.70 -7.96
CA LEU A 174 42.33 -28.59 -9.33
C LEU A 174 41.28 -27.89 -10.18
N ASP A 175 41.68 -26.80 -10.82
CA ASP A 175 40.86 -26.08 -11.78
C ASP A 175 41.53 -26.10 -13.16
N VAL A 176 40.86 -26.70 -14.14
CA VAL A 176 41.29 -26.69 -15.56
C VAL A 176 40.27 -26.00 -16.45
N SER A 177 39.33 -25.25 -15.85
CA SER A 177 38.19 -24.64 -16.53
C SER A 177 38.60 -23.65 -17.62
N PHE A 178 37.69 -23.32 -18.53
CA PHE A 178 37.89 -22.34 -19.62
C PHE A 178 39.04 -22.69 -20.58
N ASN A 179 39.48 -23.95 -20.61
CA ASN A 179 40.35 -24.49 -21.65
C ASN A 179 39.50 -25.10 -22.76
N ILE A 180 38.96 -24.25 -23.63
CA ILE A 180 37.91 -24.60 -24.60
C ILE A 180 38.29 -25.70 -25.62
N LYS A 181 39.59 -26.01 -25.77
CA LYS A 181 40.08 -27.06 -26.68
C LYS A 181 40.31 -28.41 -26.00
N LEU A 182 40.23 -28.47 -24.68
CA LEU A 182 40.60 -29.65 -23.88
C LEU A 182 39.56 -30.77 -23.95
N THR A 183 38.29 -30.41 -24.13
CA THR A 183 37.11 -31.29 -24.17
C THR A 183 36.87 -32.08 -22.89
N ILE A 184 35.71 -32.73 -22.77
CA ILE A 184 35.38 -33.53 -21.58
C ILE A 184 36.17 -34.85 -21.48
N GLU A 185 36.81 -35.29 -22.58
CA GLU A 185 37.59 -36.53 -22.61
C GLU A 185 38.76 -36.51 -21.62
N VAL A 186 39.31 -35.33 -21.33
CA VAL A 186 40.39 -35.14 -20.33
C VAL A 186 40.00 -35.61 -18.92
N MET A 187 38.70 -35.69 -18.62
CA MET A 187 38.22 -36.14 -17.31
C MET A 187 38.74 -37.54 -16.98
N TYR A 188 38.88 -38.43 -17.97
CA TYR A 188 39.46 -39.75 -17.78
C TYR A 188 40.92 -39.65 -17.31
N ASN A 189 41.76 -38.93 -18.04
CA ASN A 189 43.20 -38.79 -17.73
C ASN A 189 43.41 -38.20 -16.33
N ILE A 190 42.69 -37.12 -16.03
CA ILE A 190 42.81 -36.40 -14.76
C ILE A 190 42.28 -37.26 -13.61
N SER A 191 41.11 -37.88 -13.77
CA SER A 191 40.53 -38.71 -12.71
C SER A 191 41.40 -39.93 -12.38
N LEU A 192 42.02 -40.54 -13.39
CA LEU A 192 42.97 -41.64 -13.21
C LEU A 192 44.17 -41.20 -12.33
N ASP A 193 44.81 -40.09 -12.68
CA ASP A 193 45.97 -39.56 -11.94
C ASP A 193 45.63 -39.19 -10.49
N LEU A 194 44.41 -38.69 -10.25
CA LEU A 194 43.97 -38.20 -8.95
C LEU A 194 43.44 -39.29 -8.01
N THR A 195 43.36 -40.55 -8.43
CA THR A 195 42.80 -41.67 -7.65
C THR A 195 43.38 -41.76 -6.22
N ASN A 196 44.68 -41.53 -6.06
CA ASN A 196 45.39 -41.60 -4.77
C ASN A 196 45.68 -40.23 -4.14
N SER A 197 45.09 -39.16 -4.68
CA SER A 197 45.27 -37.80 -4.19
C SER A 197 44.27 -37.46 -3.07
N LYS A 198 44.46 -36.29 -2.44
CA LYS A 198 43.51 -35.73 -1.46
C LYS A 198 42.47 -34.82 -2.11
N ILE A 199 42.15 -35.03 -3.39
CA ILE A 199 41.28 -34.13 -4.16
C ILE A 199 39.90 -34.01 -3.51
N GLN A 200 39.46 -32.77 -3.31
CA GLN A 200 38.17 -32.39 -2.75
C GLN A 200 37.36 -31.55 -3.73
N LYS A 201 38.00 -30.72 -4.55
CA LYS A 201 37.34 -29.87 -5.55
C LYS A 201 37.99 -30.05 -6.92
N LEU A 202 37.16 -30.29 -7.92
CA LEU A 202 37.59 -30.48 -9.30
C LEU A 202 36.69 -29.68 -10.23
N SER A 203 37.29 -28.79 -11.03
CA SER A 203 36.56 -27.91 -11.94
C SER A 203 36.96 -28.13 -13.38
N PHE A 204 35.94 -28.43 -14.18
CA PHE A 204 35.98 -28.69 -15.62
C PHE A 204 34.99 -27.78 -16.33
N GLU A 205 34.81 -26.53 -15.89
CA GLU A 205 33.84 -25.64 -16.52
C GLU A 205 34.34 -25.19 -17.89
N LYS A 206 33.47 -25.12 -18.91
CA LYS A 206 33.81 -24.56 -20.23
C LYS A 206 35.05 -25.18 -20.90
N LEU A 207 35.09 -26.52 -21.00
CA LEU A 207 36.17 -27.24 -21.70
C LEU A 207 35.94 -27.43 -23.20
N HIS A 208 34.99 -26.72 -23.78
CA HIS A 208 34.57 -26.95 -25.15
C HIS A 208 34.55 -25.67 -25.98
N CYS A 209 34.79 -25.82 -27.28
CA CYS A 209 34.67 -24.74 -28.26
C CYS A 209 33.24 -24.21 -28.27
N THR A 210 33.06 -22.93 -28.57
CA THR A 210 31.72 -22.32 -28.68
C THR A 210 30.85 -23.08 -29.68
N TYR A 211 31.45 -23.51 -30.80
CA TYR A 211 30.83 -24.35 -31.84
C TYR A 211 31.26 -25.82 -31.75
N GLY A 212 30.38 -26.76 -32.14
CA GLY A 212 30.66 -28.19 -32.04
C GLY A 212 29.50 -29.03 -31.46
N LEU A 213 29.72 -30.35 -31.42
CA LEU A 213 28.70 -31.32 -31.05
C LEU A 213 28.42 -31.33 -29.53
N ASN A 214 27.17 -31.64 -29.17
CA ASN A 214 26.78 -31.90 -27.78
C ASN A 214 27.62 -33.05 -27.19
N GLN A 215 27.86 -32.98 -25.88
CA GLN A 215 28.70 -33.94 -25.18
C GLN A 215 27.85 -34.94 -24.39
N ILE A 216 28.32 -36.18 -24.32
CA ILE A 216 27.74 -37.21 -23.46
C ILE A 216 28.78 -37.56 -22.41
N VAL A 217 28.40 -37.47 -21.13
CA VAL A 217 29.24 -37.97 -20.04
C VAL A 217 29.07 -39.49 -19.98
N LYS A 218 30.10 -40.21 -20.41
CA LYS A 218 30.16 -41.67 -20.38
C LYS A 218 30.63 -42.16 -19.02
N LYS A 219 30.42 -43.44 -18.74
CA LYS A 219 30.96 -44.09 -17.52
C LYS A 219 32.47 -43.92 -17.42
N ASP A 220 33.18 -44.07 -18.54
CA ASP A 220 34.65 -43.97 -18.58
C ASP A 220 35.12 -42.59 -18.09
N HIS A 221 34.42 -41.50 -18.41
CA HIS A 221 34.81 -40.15 -17.97
C HIS A 221 34.81 -39.97 -16.44
N VAL A 222 34.06 -40.80 -15.71
CA VAL A 222 33.85 -40.64 -14.26
C VAL A 222 34.26 -41.87 -13.43
N ILE A 223 34.67 -42.97 -14.08
CA ILE A 223 34.90 -44.27 -13.41
C ILE A 223 35.93 -44.19 -12.28
N HIS A 224 36.99 -43.41 -12.47
CA HIS A 224 38.06 -43.26 -11.46
C HIS A 224 37.69 -42.30 -10.32
N LEU A 225 36.76 -41.36 -10.56
CA LEU A 225 36.31 -40.42 -9.53
C LEU A 225 35.66 -41.13 -8.35
N LYS A 226 35.08 -42.32 -8.56
CA LYS A 226 34.50 -43.16 -7.50
C LYS A 226 35.46 -43.44 -6.33
N TYR A 227 36.76 -43.52 -6.63
CA TYR A 227 37.80 -43.88 -5.67
C TYR A 227 38.43 -42.66 -4.97
N THR A 228 37.99 -41.46 -5.33
CA THR A 228 38.48 -40.20 -4.74
C THR A 228 37.65 -39.76 -3.54
N GLN A 229 38.13 -38.77 -2.80
CA GLN A 229 37.41 -38.11 -1.69
C GLN A 229 36.71 -36.82 -2.16
N LEU A 230 36.38 -36.73 -3.45
CA LEU A 230 35.84 -35.52 -4.06
C LEU A 230 34.53 -35.08 -3.39
N GLN A 231 34.43 -33.79 -3.09
CA GLN A 231 33.28 -33.15 -2.46
C GLN A 231 32.58 -32.17 -3.41
N GLU A 232 33.31 -31.56 -4.33
CA GLU A 232 32.77 -30.61 -5.31
C GLU A 232 33.24 -30.98 -6.72
N LEU A 233 32.27 -31.14 -7.63
CA LEU A 233 32.50 -31.36 -9.05
C LEU A 233 31.78 -30.27 -9.84
N ASN A 234 32.54 -29.48 -10.58
CA ASN A 234 32.00 -28.49 -11.51
C ASN A 234 32.22 -28.95 -12.96
N ILE A 235 31.13 -29.18 -13.67
CA ILE A 235 31.09 -29.56 -15.09
C ILE A 235 30.14 -28.63 -15.87
N ALA A 236 29.94 -27.41 -15.37
CA ALA A 236 29.08 -26.42 -15.99
C ALA A 236 29.61 -25.98 -17.37
N SER A 237 28.71 -25.42 -18.19
CA SER A 237 29.09 -24.82 -19.47
C SER A 237 29.82 -25.80 -20.39
N ASN A 238 29.38 -27.05 -20.51
CA ASN A 238 30.05 -28.07 -21.33
C ASN A 238 29.21 -28.61 -22.50
N ARG A 239 28.05 -28.02 -22.82
CA ARG A 239 27.10 -28.59 -23.82
C ARG A 239 26.77 -30.05 -23.55
N ILE A 240 26.79 -30.49 -22.30
CA ILE A 240 26.47 -31.87 -21.95
C ILE A 240 24.96 -32.07 -22.18
N SER A 241 24.60 -33.05 -23.01
CA SER A 241 23.22 -33.36 -23.33
C SER A 241 22.63 -34.50 -22.53
N LEU A 242 23.43 -35.43 -22.03
CA LEU A 242 22.97 -36.47 -21.12
C LEU A 242 24.15 -37.16 -20.44
N PHE A 243 23.85 -37.86 -19.36
CA PHE A 243 24.73 -38.86 -18.76
C PHE A 243 24.37 -40.24 -19.29
N GLU A 244 25.37 -41.04 -19.65
CA GLU A 244 25.17 -42.46 -19.88
C GLU A 244 24.58 -43.10 -18.61
N LEU A 245 23.55 -43.94 -18.75
CA LEU A 245 22.92 -44.61 -17.62
C LEU A 245 23.98 -45.38 -16.81
N GLY A 246 24.07 -45.07 -15.51
CA GLY A 246 25.05 -45.59 -14.57
C GLY A 246 26.22 -44.63 -14.29
N ALA A 247 26.47 -43.61 -15.13
CA ALA A 247 27.59 -42.69 -14.94
C ALA A 247 27.45 -41.88 -13.64
N LEU A 248 26.26 -41.34 -13.36
CA LEU A 248 26.01 -40.62 -12.10
C LEU A 248 26.18 -41.51 -10.87
N SER A 249 25.87 -42.81 -10.98
CA SER A 249 26.03 -43.77 -9.89
C SER A 249 27.50 -44.06 -9.53
N LEU A 250 28.42 -43.85 -10.49
CA LEU A 250 29.87 -44.01 -10.34
C LEU A 250 30.56 -42.78 -9.74
N LEU A 251 29.87 -41.64 -9.64
CA LEU A 251 30.43 -40.49 -8.92
C LEU A 251 30.62 -40.82 -7.42
N PRO A 252 31.61 -40.20 -6.76
CA PRO A 252 31.96 -40.52 -5.38
C PRO A 252 30.82 -40.21 -4.41
N LYS A 253 30.58 -41.10 -3.44
CA LYS A 253 29.51 -40.92 -2.44
C LYS A 253 29.81 -39.81 -1.43
N THR A 254 31.04 -39.27 -1.43
CA THR A 254 31.44 -38.07 -0.67
C THR A 254 31.03 -36.77 -1.35
N LEU A 255 30.54 -36.81 -2.59
CA LEU A 255 30.19 -35.61 -3.36
C LEU A 255 29.03 -34.85 -2.69
N ARG A 256 29.28 -33.58 -2.37
CA ARG A 256 28.34 -32.66 -1.71
C ARG A 256 27.79 -31.60 -2.67
N ILE A 257 28.58 -31.20 -3.66
CA ILE A 257 28.20 -30.17 -4.65
C ILE A 257 28.44 -30.74 -6.06
N LEU A 258 27.38 -30.72 -6.87
CA LEU A 258 27.46 -31.00 -8.30
C LEU A 258 26.92 -29.80 -9.06
N ASN A 259 27.82 -29.10 -9.76
CA ASN A 259 27.46 -28.00 -10.65
C ASN A 259 27.39 -28.50 -12.09
N PHE A 260 26.17 -28.55 -12.62
CA PHE A 260 25.81 -28.96 -13.98
C PHE A 260 25.11 -27.80 -14.74
N ALA A 261 25.27 -26.56 -14.28
CA ALA A 261 24.67 -25.39 -14.91
C ALA A 261 25.14 -25.16 -16.36
N ASP A 262 24.38 -24.39 -17.14
CA ASP A 262 24.72 -23.98 -18.51
C ASP A 262 25.10 -25.16 -19.45
N ASN A 263 24.35 -26.25 -19.35
CA ASN A 263 24.46 -27.40 -20.25
C ASN A 263 23.20 -27.49 -21.13
N ARG A 264 23.01 -28.60 -21.86
CA ARG A 264 21.85 -28.78 -22.75
C ARG A 264 21.16 -30.13 -22.53
N PRO A 265 20.75 -30.47 -21.30
CA PRO A 265 20.23 -31.78 -20.96
C PRO A 265 18.98 -32.10 -21.78
N SER A 266 19.08 -33.16 -22.57
CA SER A 266 17.95 -33.90 -23.11
C SER A 266 17.23 -34.64 -21.99
N PHE A 267 15.93 -34.84 -22.15
CA PHE A 267 15.13 -35.62 -21.20
C PHE A 267 15.59 -37.08 -21.17
N GLY A 268 15.79 -37.66 -19.99
CA GLY A 268 16.20 -39.05 -19.86
C GLY A 268 16.17 -39.58 -18.42
N PHE A 269 16.14 -40.91 -18.27
CA PHE A 269 16.05 -41.59 -16.97
C PHE A 269 17.28 -41.40 -16.08
N TYR A 270 18.42 -40.95 -16.62
CA TYR A 270 19.63 -40.70 -15.86
C TYR A 270 19.42 -39.72 -14.70
N ILE A 271 18.45 -38.78 -14.81
CA ILE A 271 18.14 -37.85 -13.73
C ILE A 271 17.68 -38.55 -12.44
N LEU A 272 17.08 -39.74 -12.56
CA LEU A 272 16.66 -40.54 -11.41
C LEU A 272 17.86 -41.11 -10.63
N GLU A 273 19.03 -41.26 -11.28
CA GLU A 273 20.26 -41.76 -10.66
C GLU A 273 20.93 -40.74 -9.74
N VAL A 274 20.55 -39.46 -9.82
CA VAL A 274 21.02 -38.42 -8.90
C VAL A 274 20.74 -38.84 -7.45
N SER A 275 19.62 -39.51 -7.21
CA SER A 275 19.23 -40.09 -5.90
C SER A 275 20.31 -40.99 -5.27
N SER A 276 21.19 -41.59 -6.09
CA SER A 276 22.29 -42.45 -5.62
C SER A 276 23.41 -41.67 -4.92
N LEU A 277 23.47 -40.34 -5.05
CA LEU A 277 24.49 -39.47 -4.46
C LEU A 277 24.10 -39.07 -3.05
N SER A 278 24.10 -40.01 -2.10
CA SER A 278 23.53 -39.82 -0.76
C SER A 278 24.04 -38.61 0.04
N SER A 279 25.28 -38.17 -0.18
CA SER A 279 25.88 -36.99 0.46
C SER A 279 25.66 -35.67 -0.28
N LEU A 280 25.03 -35.69 -1.45
CA LEU A 280 24.81 -34.49 -2.27
C LEU A 280 23.92 -33.52 -1.51
N GLU A 281 24.41 -32.30 -1.29
CA GLU A 281 23.73 -31.22 -0.60
C GLU A 281 23.19 -30.19 -1.59
N ASN A 282 23.99 -29.84 -2.60
CA ASN A 282 23.67 -28.82 -3.60
C ASN A 282 23.74 -29.42 -5.00
N PHE A 283 22.65 -29.28 -5.74
CA PHE A 283 22.58 -29.66 -7.14
C PHE A 283 22.18 -28.45 -7.98
N ASN A 284 23.09 -28.00 -8.85
CA ASN A 284 22.86 -26.86 -9.73
C ASN A 284 22.69 -27.32 -11.17
N THR A 285 21.50 -27.10 -11.72
CA THR A 285 21.12 -27.38 -13.11
C THR A 285 20.52 -26.13 -13.76
N SER A 286 20.98 -24.94 -13.40
CA SER A 286 20.45 -23.66 -13.90
C SER A 286 21.06 -23.26 -15.25
N PHE A 287 20.55 -22.21 -15.90
CA PHE A 287 21.06 -21.63 -17.15
C PHE A 287 21.10 -22.55 -18.38
N GLN A 288 20.30 -23.61 -18.45
CA GLN A 288 20.34 -24.62 -19.52
C GLN A 288 19.88 -24.11 -20.91
N ASN A 289 19.17 -22.97 -20.97
CA ASN A 289 18.74 -22.39 -22.25
C ASN A 289 19.55 -21.15 -22.65
N TYR A 290 20.77 -21.01 -22.13
CA TYR A 290 21.71 -20.07 -22.70
C TYR A 290 22.17 -20.57 -24.07
N PHE A 291 21.74 -19.88 -25.12
CA PHE A 291 22.48 -19.94 -26.36
C PHE A 291 23.87 -19.40 -26.04
N HIS A 292 24.92 -20.21 -26.23
CA HIS A 292 26.28 -19.68 -26.25
C HIS A 292 26.25 -18.56 -27.29
N GLN A 293 26.25 -17.30 -26.84
CA GLN A 293 25.92 -16.16 -27.67
C GLN A 293 26.85 -16.15 -28.88
N VAL A 294 26.26 -16.17 -30.07
CA VAL A 294 27.01 -16.04 -31.30
C VAL A 294 27.22 -14.57 -31.54
N ASP A 295 28.35 -14.04 -31.10
CA ASP A 295 28.84 -12.80 -31.67
C ASP A 295 29.44 -13.13 -33.04
N PHE A 296 28.71 -12.76 -34.09
CA PHE A 296 29.12 -12.96 -35.48
C PHE A 296 30.51 -12.39 -35.79
N LYS A 297 30.98 -11.39 -35.03
CA LYS A 297 32.32 -10.84 -35.16
C LYS A 297 33.40 -11.85 -34.76
N TYR A 298 33.14 -12.73 -33.79
CA TYR A 298 34.09 -13.75 -33.34
C TYR A 298 33.92 -15.09 -34.06
N PHE A 299 32.77 -15.33 -34.71
CA PHE A 299 32.48 -16.55 -35.47
C PHE A 299 33.58 -16.89 -36.50
N PHE A 300 34.10 -15.89 -37.24
CA PHE A 300 35.15 -16.10 -38.24
C PHE A 300 36.59 -16.11 -37.68
N TYR A 301 36.78 -15.65 -36.44
CA TYR A 301 38.09 -15.57 -35.79
C TYR A 301 38.31 -16.66 -34.72
N GLU A 302 37.27 -17.42 -34.36
CA GLU A 302 37.41 -18.56 -33.45
C GLU A 302 38.22 -19.67 -34.13
N GLN A 303 39.51 -19.75 -33.81
CA GLN A 303 40.40 -20.86 -34.17
C GLN A 303 40.11 -22.13 -33.32
N CYS A 304 38.84 -22.41 -33.03
CA CYS A 304 38.40 -23.53 -32.22
C CYS A 304 37.70 -24.56 -33.13
N ASN A 305 38.51 -25.30 -33.89
CA ASN A 305 38.00 -26.44 -34.64
C ASN A 305 37.78 -27.58 -33.64
N ASP A 306 36.54 -27.99 -33.39
CA ASP A 306 36.23 -29.13 -32.53
C ASP A 306 36.73 -30.42 -33.22
N THR A 307 37.97 -30.82 -32.90
CA THR A 307 38.70 -31.90 -33.58
C THR A 307 38.26 -33.30 -33.14
N ARG A 308 37.21 -33.42 -32.30
CA ARG A 308 36.67 -34.73 -31.93
C ARG A 308 36.17 -35.42 -33.20
N LYS A 309 36.91 -36.44 -33.64
CA LYS A 309 36.41 -37.39 -34.63
C LYS A 309 35.07 -37.92 -34.11
N THR A 310 34.04 -37.92 -34.95
CA THR A 310 32.81 -38.68 -34.68
C THR A 310 33.23 -40.09 -34.30
N SER A 311 33.23 -40.42 -33.01
CA SER A 311 33.56 -41.78 -32.61
C SER A 311 32.49 -42.65 -33.26
N SER A 312 32.90 -43.49 -34.19
CA SER A 312 32.10 -44.47 -34.92
C SER A 312 31.58 -45.60 -34.02
N TYR A 313 31.21 -45.28 -32.78
CA TYR A 313 30.77 -46.24 -31.75
C TYR A 313 29.25 -46.25 -31.56
N PHE A 314 28.50 -45.97 -32.63
CA PHE A 314 27.12 -46.45 -32.74
C PHE A 314 27.03 -47.91 -33.22
N SER A 315 28.15 -48.60 -33.45
CA SER A 315 28.15 -50.04 -33.70
C SER A 315 28.83 -50.82 -32.58
N THR A 316 28.13 -51.88 -32.15
CA THR A 316 28.61 -53.03 -31.37
C THR A 316 28.90 -52.82 -29.88
N ARG A 317 27.84 -52.72 -29.07
CA ARG A 317 27.61 -53.63 -27.90
C ARG A 317 26.32 -53.39 -27.10
N GLN A 318 25.40 -52.51 -27.52
CA GLN A 318 24.07 -52.37 -26.89
C GLN A 318 22.91 -53.07 -27.63
N THR A 319 23.17 -53.80 -28.72
CA THR A 319 22.15 -54.50 -29.51
C THR A 319 21.93 -55.98 -29.14
N LEU A 320 22.30 -56.42 -27.94
CA LEU A 320 21.99 -57.78 -27.46
C LEU A 320 20.78 -57.88 -26.51
N ILE A 321 20.13 -56.76 -26.18
CA ILE A 321 18.87 -56.78 -25.40
C ILE A 321 17.63 -56.49 -26.27
N TYR A 322 17.80 -56.00 -27.51
CA TYR A 322 16.69 -55.68 -28.42
C TYR A 322 16.56 -56.59 -29.65
N LYS A 323 17.23 -57.75 -29.67
CA LYS A 323 17.13 -58.72 -30.77
C LYS A 323 16.33 -59.96 -30.39
N LYS A 324 15.14 -59.75 -29.81
CA LYS A 324 14.12 -60.79 -29.65
C LYS A 324 12.69 -60.29 -29.89
N VAL A 325 12.53 -59.34 -30.80
CA VAL A 325 11.23 -59.03 -31.43
C VAL A 325 11.57 -58.51 -32.83
N ASN A 326 11.45 -59.36 -33.84
CA ASN A 326 11.13 -59.02 -35.24
C ASN A 326 11.42 -60.23 -36.14
N ASP A 327 10.52 -61.21 -36.10
CA ASP A 327 10.10 -61.88 -37.32
C ASP A 327 8.79 -61.21 -37.74
N HIS A 328 8.88 -60.24 -38.65
CA HIS A 328 8.06 -60.17 -39.86
C HIS A 328 8.38 -58.88 -40.63
N LYS A 329 8.56 -59.09 -41.93
CA LYS A 329 8.93 -58.14 -42.98
C LYS A 329 7.91 -57.00 -43.11
N ASN A 330 8.36 -55.75 -43.18
CA ASN A 330 8.43 -54.99 -44.45
C ASN A 330 8.84 -53.52 -44.24
N SER A 331 9.50 -53.03 -45.28
CA SER A 331 10.07 -51.73 -45.59
C SER A 331 9.33 -50.46 -45.10
N SER A 332 10.16 -49.42 -44.96
CA SER A 332 9.89 -47.98 -45.10
C SER A 332 9.13 -47.27 -43.98
N ASN A 333 9.89 -46.75 -43.00
CA ASN A 333 9.98 -45.33 -42.67
C ASN A 333 10.89 -45.15 -41.45
N PHE A 334 12.11 -44.64 -41.65
CA PHE A 334 12.90 -44.08 -40.56
C PHE A 334 12.28 -42.74 -40.16
N ASN A 335 11.18 -42.81 -39.40
CA ASN A 335 10.74 -41.67 -38.63
C ASN A 335 11.70 -41.56 -37.45
N MET A 336 12.58 -40.56 -37.51
CA MET A 336 13.11 -39.89 -36.32
C MET A 336 11.94 -39.76 -35.35
N PHE A 337 12.01 -40.42 -34.18
CA PHE A 337 10.97 -40.29 -33.17
C PHE A 337 10.72 -38.80 -33.00
N PRO A 338 9.56 -38.28 -33.43
CA PRO A 338 9.25 -36.92 -33.13
C PRO A 338 9.07 -36.93 -31.62
N ILE A 339 9.88 -36.15 -30.92
CA ILE A 339 9.51 -35.66 -29.59
C ILE A 339 8.39 -34.64 -29.85
N THR A 340 7.26 -35.11 -30.39
CA THR A 340 6.00 -34.39 -30.41
C THR A 340 5.46 -34.35 -28.99
N ASP A 341 4.60 -33.37 -28.73
CA ASP A 341 3.88 -33.01 -27.50
C ASP A 341 3.17 -34.15 -26.69
N GLU A 342 3.51 -35.41 -26.90
CA GLU A 342 2.88 -36.57 -26.26
C GLU A 342 3.51 -36.96 -24.90
N LEU A 343 4.63 -36.36 -24.48
CA LEU A 343 5.10 -36.51 -23.08
C LEU A 343 4.14 -35.83 -22.06
N TYR A 344 3.26 -34.95 -22.54
CA TYR A 344 2.15 -34.38 -21.74
C TYR A 344 0.97 -35.34 -21.54
N LYS A 345 0.97 -36.52 -22.19
CA LYS A 345 -0.02 -37.59 -22.02
C LYS A 345 0.57 -38.84 -21.33
N LEU A 346 1.64 -38.70 -20.56
CA LEU A 346 2.04 -39.79 -19.67
C LEU A 346 0.95 -39.98 -18.60
N PRO A 347 0.37 -41.19 -18.44
CA PRO A 347 -0.60 -41.48 -17.40
C PRO A 347 0.01 -41.13 -16.04
N ALA A 348 -0.81 -40.63 -15.11
CA ALA A 348 -0.38 -40.17 -13.79
C ALA A 348 0.67 -41.11 -13.19
N PHE A 349 1.93 -40.68 -13.18
CA PHE A 349 3.05 -41.46 -12.67
C PHE A 349 2.78 -41.81 -11.21
N ASN A 350 2.49 -43.08 -10.94
CA ASN A 350 2.35 -43.60 -9.59
C ASN A 350 3.73 -43.99 -9.01
N TYR A 351 4.76 -43.19 -9.32
CA TYR A 351 6.13 -43.39 -8.86
C TYR A 351 6.54 -42.27 -7.92
N THR A 352 7.01 -42.64 -6.74
CA THR A 352 7.62 -41.72 -5.78
C THR A 352 9.01 -41.32 -6.26
N LEU A 353 9.26 -40.03 -6.38
CA LEU A 353 10.57 -39.47 -6.70
C LEU A 353 11.46 -39.45 -5.45
N TYR A 354 12.67 -40.02 -5.56
CA TYR A 354 13.65 -40.02 -4.48
C TYR A 354 14.68 -38.92 -4.70
N LEU A 355 14.82 -38.04 -3.72
CA LEU A 355 15.92 -37.09 -3.67
C LEU A 355 17.10 -37.69 -2.91
N PRO A 356 18.34 -37.23 -3.17
CA PRO A 356 19.47 -37.55 -2.31
C PRO A 356 19.20 -37.21 -0.85
N ARG A 357 19.61 -38.11 0.05
CA ARG A 357 19.24 -38.06 1.47
C ARG A 357 19.67 -36.76 2.18
N ASN A 358 20.82 -36.21 1.81
CA ASN A 358 21.38 -34.98 2.39
C ASN A 358 21.11 -33.72 1.57
N MET A 359 20.34 -33.81 0.48
CA MET A 359 20.08 -32.67 -0.40
C MET A 359 19.35 -31.55 0.35
N ARG A 360 19.89 -30.34 0.26
CA ARG A 360 19.35 -29.13 0.89
C ARG A 360 18.90 -28.11 -0.14
N LYS A 361 19.64 -27.97 -1.24
CA LYS A 361 19.42 -26.93 -2.25
C LYS A 361 19.38 -27.50 -3.66
N ILE A 362 18.38 -27.11 -4.43
CA ILE A 362 18.28 -27.37 -5.87
C ILE A 362 18.18 -26.04 -6.60
N TYR A 363 19.01 -25.85 -7.62
CA TYR A 363 18.95 -24.72 -8.52
C TYR A 363 18.53 -25.21 -9.90
N ILE A 364 17.37 -24.75 -10.37
CA ILE A 364 16.75 -25.10 -11.65
C ILE A 364 16.25 -23.83 -12.36
N HIS A 365 16.90 -22.68 -12.12
CA HIS A 365 16.46 -21.39 -12.63
C HIS A 365 17.08 -21.04 -13.98
N ASP A 366 16.51 -20.06 -14.69
CA ASP A 366 17.02 -19.55 -15.98
C ASP A 366 17.14 -20.64 -17.08
N ASN A 367 16.26 -21.64 -17.05
CA ASN A 367 16.29 -22.77 -18.01
C ASN A 367 15.22 -22.64 -19.10
N LEU A 368 14.35 -21.63 -19.04
CA LEU A 368 13.19 -21.49 -19.95
C LEU A 368 12.32 -22.76 -20.03
N LEU A 369 12.27 -23.53 -18.93
CA LEU A 369 11.49 -24.76 -18.84
C LEU A 369 10.00 -24.43 -18.90
N LYS A 370 9.35 -24.78 -20.01
CA LYS A 370 7.91 -24.63 -20.22
C LYS A 370 7.16 -25.85 -19.72
N ILE A 371 6.65 -25.80 -18.50
CA ILE A 371 6.04 -26.95 -17.82
C ILE A 371 4.85 -26.50 -16.95
N SER A 372 3.77 -27.28 -16.97
CA SER A 372 2.69 -27.20 -15.97
C SER A 372 3.00 -28.18 -14.83
N ILE A 373 3.14 -27.68 -13.60
CA ILE A 373 3.48 -28.48 -12.42
C ILE A 373 2.24 -29.20 -11.91
N ARG A 374 2.14 -30.49 -12.23
CA ARG A 374 1.06 -31.39 -11.81
C ARG A 374 1.37 -32.03 -10.45
N LYS A 375 0.80 -33.21 -10.20
CA LYS A 375 1.01 -33.99 -8.98
C LYS A 375 2.36 -34.73 -9.04
N TYR A 376 3.24 -34.44 -8.08
CA TYR A 376 4.54 -35.11 -7.95
C TYR A 376 4.76 -35.58 -6.50
N PRO A 377 4.74 -36.91 -6.24
CA PRO A 377 5.04 -37.43 -4.92
C PRO A 377 6.55 -37.59 -4.72
N PHE A 378 7.12 -36.89 -3.75
CA PHE A 378 8.49 -37.12 -3.30
C PHE A 378 8.53 -38.00 -2.05
N ALA A 379 9.60 -38.79 -1.89
CA ALA A 379 9.81 -39.56 -0.67
C ALA A 379 9.98 -38.60 0.53
N PRO A 380 9.26 -38.79 1.65
CA PRO A 380 9.22 -37.84 2.76
C PRO A 380 10.54 -37.78 3.56
N ASN A 381 11.43 -38.76 3.37
CA ASN A 381 12.72 -38.88 4.05
C ASN A 381 13.83 -37.98 3.45
N ASN A 382 13.46 -36.83 2.89
CA ASN A 382 14.41 -35.86 2.35
C ASN A 382 14.74 -34.73 3.36
N ARG A 383 15.77 -33.94 3.03
CA ARG A 383 16.25 -32.78 3.80
C ARG A 383 16.20 -31.48 2.99
N LEU A 384 15.42 -31.45 1.90
CA LEU A 384 15.36 -30.33 0.99
C LEU A 384 14.74 -29.12 1.70
N THR A 385 15.43 -27.99 1.61
CA THR A 385 15.03 -26.73 2.28
C THR A 385 14.89 -25.58 1.30
N HIS A 386 15.64 -25.56 0.20
CA HIS A 386 15.65 -24.46 -0.77
C HIS A 386 15.47 -24.97 -2.20
N ILE A 387 14.55 -24.36 -2.92
CA ILE A 387 14.36 -24.54 -4.36
C ILE A 387 14.42 -23.18 -5.03
N PHE A 388 15.33 -23.04 -6.00
CA PHE A 388 15.48 -21.87 -6.86
C PHE A 388 15.00 -22.24 -8.27
N ALA A 389 13.81 -21.78 -8.65
CA ALA A 389 13.15 -22.13 -9.91
C ALA A 389 12.69 -20.89 -10.69
N GLN A 390 13.25 -19.72 -10.39
CA GLN A 390 12.95 -18.47 -11.07
C GLN A 390 13.32 -18.47 -12.56
N ASN A 391 12.76 -17.54 -13.33
CA ASN A 391 13.09 -17.33 -14.75
C ASN A 391 12.94 -18.60 -15.62
N ASN A 392 11.88 -19.36 -15.38
CA ASN A 392 11.43 -20.44 -16.26
C ASN A 392 10.09 -20.07 -16.91
N ILE A 393 9.37 -21.07 -17.41
CA ILE A 393 8.01 -20.89 -17.95
C ILE A 393 7.10 -21.89 -17.22
N LEU A 394 7.10 -21.86 -15.88
CA LEU A 394 6.21 -22.65 -15.02
C LEU A 394 4.80 -22.05 -14.99
N TYR A 395 4.12 -22.10 -16.15
CA TYR A 395 2.93 -21.30 -16.43
C TYR A 395 1.67 -21.70 -15.62
N GLU A 396 1.66 -22.89 -15.01
CA GLU A 396 0.57 -23.41 -14.17
C GLU A 396 1.11 -24.26 -13.01
N LEU A 397 0.59 -24.06 -11.81
CA LEU A 397 0.89 -24.83 -10.61
C LEU A 397 -0.37 -25.57 -10.12
N ILE A 398 -0.62 -26.75 -10.68
CA ILE A 398 -1.81 -27.57 -10.41
C ILE A 398 -1.63 -28.38 -9.11
N GLY A 399 -0.47 -29.02 -8.94
CA GLY A 399 -0.13 -29.79 -7.74
C GLY A 399 -1.02 -31.02 -7.45
N PRO A 400 -0.98 -31.55 -6.21
CA PRO A 400 -0.05 -31.19 -5.14
C PRO A 400 1.34 -31.82 -5.33
N ILE A 401 2.38 -31.14 -4.84
CA ILE A 401 3.70 -31.75 -4.62
C ILE A 401 3.78 -32.24 -3.17
N THR A 402 3.91 -33.54 -2.96
CA THR A 402 3.94 -34.13 -1.61
C THR A 402 5.36 -34.54 -1.21
N GLY A 403 5.61 -34.66 0.10
CA GLY A 403 6.90 -35.14 0.64
C GLY A 403 7.94 -34.06 0.97
N LEU A 404 7.76 -32.80 0.58
CA LEU A 404 8.72 -31.71 0.82
C LEU A 404 8.42 -30.92 2.12
N LEU A 405 8.23 -31.62 3.24
CA LEU A 405 7.74 -31.03 4.50
C LEU A 405 8.72 -30.02 5.14
N LYS A 406 10.00 -30.07 4.78
CA LYS A 406 11.08 -29.21 5.31
C LYS A 406 11.42 -28.03 4.41
N LEU A 407 10.69 -27.83 3.30
CA LEU A 407 10.94 -26.72 2.39
C LEU A 407 10.70 -25.40 3.11
N GLN A 408 11.72 -24.53 3.10
CA GLN A 408 11.76 -23.23 3.79
C GLN A 408 11.82 -22.06 2.80
N TYR A 409 12.50 -22.25 1.67
CA TYR A 409 12.70 -21.22 0.66
C TYR A 409 12.25 -21.74 -0.71
N LEU A 410 11.37 -20.99 -1.36
CA LEU A 410 10.88 -21.29 -2.70
C LEU A 410 10.84 -20.00 -3.53
N ASP A 411 11.69 -19.95 -4.57
CA ASP A 411 11.65 -18.89 -5.56
C ASP A 411 11.05 -19.40 -6.88
N LEU A 412 9.91 -18.82 -7.24
CA LEU A 412 9.13 -19.08 -8.45
C LEU A 412 8.93 -17.79 -9.25
N SER A 413 9.76 -16.77 -9.04
CA SER A 413 9.64 -15.50 -9.74
C SER A 413 9.94 -15.60 -11.24
N GLY A 414 9.36 -14.73 -12.07
CA GLY A 414 9.68 -14.68 -13.49
C GLY A 414 9.26 -15.93 -14.27
N ASN A 415 8.16 -16.59 -13.90
CA ASN A 415 7.73 -17.87 -14.47
C ASN A 415 6.54 -17.79 -15.45
N PHE A 416 6.03 -16.58 -15.70
CA PHE A 416 4.80 -16.36 -16.47
C PHE A 416 3.60 -17.19 -15.94
N CYS A 417 3.61 -17.50 -14.64
CA CYS A 417 2.58 -18.32 -14.00
C CYS A 417 1.24 -17.59 -13.95
N ARG A 418 0.20 -18.16 -14.57
CA ARG A 418 -1.15 -17.57 -14.59
C ARG A 418 -2.11 -18.18 -13.57
N PHE A 419 -1.81 -19.39 -13.11
CA PHE A 419 -2.72 -20.16 -12.25
C PHE A 419 -1.97 -20.95 -11.20
N ILE A 420 -2.40 -20.82 -9.94
CA ILE A 420 -1.98 -21.68 -8.83
C ILE A 420 -3.23 -22.30 -8.20
N ASN A 421 -3.25 -23.61 -8.08
CA ASN A 421 -4.30 -24.32 -7.36
C ASN A 421 -4.25 -23.95 -5.87
N ARG A 422 -5.42 -23.68 -5.27
CA ARG A 422 -5.55 -23.30 -3.85
C ARG A 422 -4.93 -24.30 -2.87
N THR A 423 -4.77 -25.56 -3.27
CA THR A 423 -4.16 -26.61 -2.44
C THR A 423 -2.64 -26.78 -2.66
N PHE A 424 -2.06 -26.09 -3.64
CA PHE A 424 -0.67 -26.32 -4.08
C PHE A 424 0.34 -26.21 -2.94
N PHE A 425 0.28 -25.13 -2.15
CA PHE A 425 1.21 -24.90 -1.06
C PHE A 425 0.90 -25.70 0.21
N GLN A 426 -0.25 -26.38 0.33
CA GLN A 426 -0.66 -27.03 1.60
C GLN A 426 0.34 -28.08 2.12
N HIS A 427 1.18 -28.63 1.23
CA HIS A 427 2.21 -29.61 1.56
C HIS A 427 3.59 -29.01 1.92
N PHE A 428 3.71 -27.68 2.02
CA PHE A 428 4.93 -26.98 2.46
C PHE A 428 4.68 -26.18 3.77
N PRO A 429 4.46 -26.86 4.91
CA PRO A 429 4.11 -26.18 6.17
C PRO A 429 5.27 -25.38 6.78
N SER A 430 6.52 -25.72 6.45
CA SER A 430 7.73 -25.08 6.97
C SER A 430 8.21 -23.88 6.14
N LEU A 431 7.42 -23.45 5.14
CA LEU A 431 7.82 -22.41 4.21
C LEU A 431 7.93 -21.05 4.92
N GLN A 432 9.08 -20.41 4.78
CA GLN A 432 9.45 -19.13 5.41
C GLN A 432 9.60 -18.01 4.37
N PHE A 433 10.17 -18.32 3.21
CA PHE A 433 10.36 -17.39 2.11
C PHE A 433 9.68 -17.93 0.86
N LEU A 434 8.78 -17.13 0.29
CA LEU A 434 8.10 -17.41 -0.97
C LEU A 434 8.17 -16.19 -1.88
N ASN A 435 8.84 -16.35 -3.02
CA ASN A 435 8.88 -15.35 -4.07
C ASN A 435 8.06 -15.83 -5.27
N LEU A 436 6.99 -15.11 -5.56
CA LEU A 436 6.08 -15.31 -6.69
C LEU A 436 6.06 -14.08 -7.59
N SER A 437 7.01 -13.16 -7.45
CA SER A 437 7.06 -11.91 -8.22
C SER A 437 7.18 -12.14 -9.72
N ASN A 438 6.78 -11.15 -10.52
CA ASN A 438 6.92 -11.18 -11.97
C ASN A 438 6.24 -12.42 -12.62
N ASN A 439 4.97 -12.61 -12.27
CA ASN A 439 4.09 -13.64 -12.83
C ASN A 439 2.76 -13.00 -13.30
N ALA A 440 1.74 -13.79 -13.60
CA ALA A 440 0.44 -13.32 -14.09
C ALA A 440 -0.71 -13.77 -13.16
N LEU A 441 -0.53 -13.62 -11.84
CA LEU A 441 -1.39 -14.26 -10.82
C LEU A 441 -2.71 -13.52 -10.53
N SER A 442 -3.07 -12.46 -11.25
CA SER A 442 -4.31 -11.71 -11.02
C SER A 442 -5.55 -12.59 -10.87
N GLN A 443 -5.77 -13.54 -11.78
CA GLN A 443 -6.94 -14.43 -11.75
C GLN A 443 -6.90 -15.38 -10.54
N THR A 444 -5.71 -15.86 -10.16
CA THR A 444 -5.53 -16.73 -9.00
C THR A 444 -6.01 -16.04 -7.73
N PHE A 445 -5.54 -14.81 -7.48
CA PHE A 445 -5.92 -14.05 -6.29
C PHE A 445 -7.35 -13.51 -6.32
N GLN A 446 -7.86 -13.14 -7.49
CA GLN A 446 -9.28 -12.79 -7.65
C GLN A 446 -10.20 -13.95 -7.29
N SER A 447 -9.77 -15.19 -7.57
CA SER A 447 -10.54 -16.39 -7.25
C SER A 447 -10.36 -16.89 -5.81
N ASP A 448 -9.34 -16.47 -5.05
CA ASP A 448 -9.07 -16.97 -3.68
C ASP A 448 -9.82 -16.15 -2.61
N ASP A 449 -11.14 -16.11 -2.71
CA ASP A 449 -12.03 -15.37 -1.82
C ASP A 449 -11.96 -15.83 -0.35
N GLN A 450 -11.73 -17.13 -0.12
CA GLN A 450 -11.63 -17.71 1.22
C GLN A 450 -10.22 -17.71 1.84
N GLY A 451 -9.20 -17.30 1.08
CA GLY A 451 -7.81 -17.26 1.54
C GLY A 451 -7.23 -18.63 1.83
N GLU A 452 -7.44 -19.58 0.91
CA GLU A 452 -7.04 -20.97 1.06
C GLU A 452 -5.58 -21.20 0.64
N LEU A 453 -5.08 -20.38 -0.29
CA LEU A 453 -3.79 -20.59 -0.94
C LEU A 453 -2.61 -20.67 0.03
N PHE A 454 -2.60 -19.82 1.05
CA PHE A 454 -1.53 -19.75 2.07
C PHE A 454 -1.97 -20.25 3.45
N MET A 455 -3.09 -20.98 3.53
CA MET A 455 -3.73 -21.32 4.81
C MET A 455 -2.82 -22.15 5.75
N LYS A 456 -1.89 -22.95 5.19
CA LYS A 456 -0.98 -23.83 5.95
C LYS A 456 0.41 -23.22 6.19
N GLN A 457 0.73 -22.09 5.56
CA GLN A 457 2.05 -21.45 5.59
C GLN A 457 2.25 -20.60 6.85
N ARG A 458 2.08 -21.18 8.04
CA ARG A 458 2.14 -20.44 9.32
C ARG A 458 3.53 -19.90 9.66
N GLN A 459 4.58 -20.48 9.08
CA GLN A 459 5.97 -20.04 9.26
C GLN A 459 6.41 -18.97 8.25
N LEU A 460 5.52 -18.55 7.35
CA LEU A 460 5.86 -17.58 6.30
C LEU A 460 6.28 -16.25 6.94
N SER A 461 7.49 -15.83 6.62
CA SER A 461 8.12 -14.58 7.04
C SER A 461 8.18 -13.59 5.89
N ASN A 462 8.48 -14.07 4.68
CA ASN A 462 8.69 -13.22 3.51
C ASN A 462 7.81 -13.70 2.37
N LEU A 463 6.95 -12.82 1.88
CA LEU A 463 6.08 -13.06 0.74
C LEU A 463 6.25 -11.94 -0.28
N ASP A 464 6.74 -12.30 -1.47
CA ASP A 464 6.83 -11.38 -2.60
C ASP A 464 5.82 -11.77 -3.68
N LEU A 465 4.89 -10.85 -3.94
CA LEU A 465 3.83 -10.91 -4.94
C LEU A 465 3.91 -9.72 -5.91
N SER A 466 5.04 -9.02 -5.97
CA SER A 466 5.21 -7.87 -6.85
C SER A 466 5.10 -8.25 -8.34
N TRP A 467 4.77 -7.29 -9.21
CA TRP A 467 4.71 -7.53 -10.66
C TRP A 467 3.78 -8.69 -11.08
N ASN A 468 2.58 -8.80 -10.49
CA ASN A 468 1.61 -9.86 -10.79
C ASN A 468 0.30 -9.38 -11.42
N ARG A 469 0.18 -8.06 -11.67
CA ARG A 469 -1.03 -7.40 -12.16
C ARG A 469 -2.26 -7.64 -11.28
N ILE A 470 -2.06 -7.86 -9.97
CA ILE A 470 -3.14 -8.17 -9.03
C ILE A 470 -4.00 -6.91 -8.82
N GLY A 471 -5.30 -7.00 -9.11
CA GLY A 471 -6.24 -5.91 -8.84
C GLY A 471 -7.01 -6.05 -7.52
N HIS A 472 -7.25 -7.28 -7.08
CA HIS A 472 -8.05 -7.60 -5.89
C HIS A 472 -7.38 -8.66 -5.03
N LEU A 473 -7.43 -8.46 -3.70
CA LEU A 473 -6.93 -9.38 -2.70
C LEU A 473 -8.02 -9.61 -1.65
N SER A 474 -8.27 -10.87 -1.29
CA SER A 474 -9.20 -11.21 -0.22
C SER A 474 -8.67 -10.75 1.15
N GLU A 475 -9.57 -10.26 2.00
CA GLU A 475 -9.29 -9.95 3.41
C GLU A 475 -8.70 -11.14 4.19
N LYS A 476 -9.05 -12.36 3.76
CA LYS A 476 -8.72 -13.62 4.44
C LYS A 476 -7.42 -14.28 3.93
N MET A 477 -6.84 -13.78 2.84
CA MET A 477 -5.70 -14.41 2.15
C MET A 477 -4.55 -14.78 3.10
N LEU A 478 -4.26 -13.91 4.07
CA LEU A 478 -3.13 -14.05 4.99
C LEU A 478 -3.54 -14.28 6.46
N ARG A 479 -4.77 -14.75 6.72
CA ARG A 479 -5.33 -14.85 8.09
C ARG A 479 -4.53 -15.70 9.08
N ASN A 480 -3.71 -16.63 8.58
CA ASN A 480 -2.93 -17.57 9.40
C ASN A 480 -1.42 -17.26 9.40
N ASN A 481 -0.95 -16.27 8.63
CA ASN A 481 0.47 -15.98 8.45
C ASN A 481 0.97 -15.01 9.53
N ILE A 482 0.97 -15.47 10.78
CA ILE A 482 1.28 -14.66 11.98
C ILE A 482 2.74 -14.18 12.06
N ASN A 483 3.65 -14.88 11.38
CA ASN A 483 5.10 -14.61 11.43
C ASN A 483 5.60 -13.71 10.30
N LEU A 484 4.69 -13.15 9.49
CA LEU A 484 5.06 -12.36 8.33
C LEU A 484 5.82 -11.09 8.75
N GLN A 485 7.00 -10.90 8.16
CA GLN A 485 7.90 -9.76 8.37
C GLN A 485 7.94 -8.84 7.15
N ILE A 486 7.88 -9.42 5.94
CA ILE A 486 7.97 -8.68 4.69
C ILE A 486 6.83 -9.13 3.78
N LEU A 487 5.99 -8.17 3.39
CA LEU A 487 4.95 -8.34 2.37
C LEU A 487 5.21 -7.35 1.24
N ASN A 488 5.65 -7.86 0.09
CA ASN A 488 5.86 -7.07 -1.12
C ASN A 488 4.71 -7.28 -2.11
N LEU A 489 3.97 -6.21 -2.37
CA LEU A 489 2.85 -6.15 -3.32
C LEU A 489 3.06 -5.03 -4.36
N SER A 490 4.30 -4.55 -4.51
CA SER A 490 4.62 -3.48 -5.43
C SER A 490 4.34 -3.82 -6.90
N PHE A 491 4.15 -2.82 -7.75
CA PHE A 491 3.94 -3.01 -9.20
C PHE A 491 2.77 -3.95 -9.52
N ASN A 492 1.64 -3.73 -8.85
CA ASN A 492 0.37 -4.42 -9.11
C ASN A 492 -0.69 -3.39 -9.54
N ALA A 493 -1.95 -3.81 -9.62
CA ALA A 493 -3.07 -2.95 -10.00
C ALA A 493 -4.07 -2.76 -8.84
N ILE A 494 -3.59 -2.80 -7.59
CA ILE A 494 -4.43 -2.79 -6.40
C ILE A 494 -5.01 -1.39 -6.21
N SER A 495 -6.34 -1.26 -6.26
CA SER A 495 -7.06 0.00 -6.01
C SER A 495 -7.45 0.17 -4.55
N GLU A 496 -7.63 -0.92 -3.81
CA GLU A 496 -7.96 -0.91 -2.39
C GLU A 496 -7.27 -2.07 -1.65
N PHE A 497 -6.57 -1.77 -0.55
CA PHE A 497 -5.91 -2.76 0.28
C PHE A 497 -6.79 -3.15 1.49
N LYS A 498 -7.45 -4.32 1.41
CA LYS A 498 -8.33 -4.86 2.47
C LYS A 498 -7.74 -6.03 3.28
N VAL A 499 -6.51 -6.43 3.00
CA VAL A 499 -5.91 -7.60 3.66
C VAL A 499 -5.78 -7.32 5.15
N LYS A 500 -6.33 -8.21 5.99
CA LYS A 500 -6.24 -8.06 7.45
C LYS A 500 -4.79 -8.33 7.87
N ILE A 501 -4.13 -7.31 8.42
CA ILE A 501 -2.75 -7.39 8.88
C ILE A 501 -2.62 -7.38 10.41
N GLY A 502 -3.69 -7.08 11.16
CA GLY A 502 -3.65 -6.84 12.62
C GLY A 502 -3.01 -7.96 13.47
N HIS A 503 -3.01 -9.20 12.98
CA HIS A 503 -2.37 -10.35 13.63
C HIS A 503 -0.87 -10.53 13.31
N MET A 504 -0.32 -9.82 12.32
CA MET A 504 1.07 -9.92 11.88
C MET A 504 1.99 -9.02 12.73
N LYS A 505 2.22 -9.42 13.99
CA LYS A 505 2.93 -8.56 14.96
C LYS A 505 4.41 -8.30 14.65
N ASN A 506 5.01 -9.10 13.75
CA ASN A 506 6.41 -8.97 13.33
C ASN A 506 6.56 -8.25 11.98
N LEU A 507 5.48 -7.71 11.41
CA LEU A 507 5.52 -7.05 10.11
C LEU A 507 6.43 -5.81 10.18
N SER A 508 7.46 -5.80 9.35
CA SER A 508 8.49 -4.76 9.30
C SER A 508 8.48 -3.97 8.00
N ILE A 509 8.09 -4.61 6.89
CA ILE A 509 8.02 -3.99 5.56
C ILE A 509 6.69 -4.36 4.91
N LEU A 510 5.91 -3.33 4.55
CA LEU A 510 4.76 -3.42 3.68
C LEU A 510 5.01 -2.56 2.44
N ASP A 511 5.28 -3.21 1.32
CA ASP A 511 5.50 -2.52 0.05
C ASP A 511 4.24 -2.58 -0.81
N LEU A 512 3.61 -1.44 -1.01
CA LEU A 512 2.44 -1.21 -1.85
C LEU A 512 2.75 -0.19 -2.96
N SER A 513 4.02 0.08 -3.24
CA SER A 513 4.43 1.04 -4.26
C SER A 513 3.97 0.65 -5.67
N ASN A 514 3.80 1.62 -6.55
CA ASN A 514 3.39 1.40 -7.94
C ASN A 514 2.10 0.56 -8.06
N ASN A 515 1.06 0.98 -7.35
CA ASN A 515 -0.30 0.43 -7.40
C ASN A 515 -1.29 1.56 -7.77
N GLN A 516 -2.60 1.31 -7.62
CA GLN A 516 -3.66 2.26 -7.93
C GLN A 516 -4.36 2.78 -6.66
N LEU A 517 -3.67 2.76 -5.51
CA LEU A 517 -4.26 3.15 -4.23
C LEU A 517 -4.52 4.65 -4.18
N VAL A 518 -5.70 5.02 -3.68
CA VAL A 518 -6.06 6.41 -3.36
C VAL A 518 -5.69 6.77 -1.91
N GLN A 519 -5.84 5.81 -1.00
CA GLN A 519 -5.51 5.93 0.42
C GLN A 519 -5.40 4.54 1.07
N LEU A 520 -4.84 4.48 2.28
CA LEU A 520 -5.00 3.30 3.14
C LEU A 520 -6.30 3.43 3.96
N ASN A 521 -7.13 2.38 3.95
CA ASN A 521 -8.40 2.39 4.66
C ASN A 521 -8.22 2.49 6.19
N TYR A 522 -9.30 2.84 6.89
CA TYR A 522 -9.27 3.05 8.35
C TYR A 522 -8.83 1.79 9.11
N GLU A 523 -9.33 0.61 8.71
CA GLU A 523 -9.01 -0.65 9.38
C GLU A 523 -7.52 -0.99 9.31
N THR A 524 -6.89 -0.81 8.14
CA THR A 524 -5.43 -1.01 7.98
C THR A 524 -4.65 -0.02 8.83
N ARG A 525 -5.02 1.26 8.82
CA ARG A 525 -4.37 2.29 9.64
C ARG A 525 -4.49 1.99 11.13
N SER A 526 -5.68 1.58 11.59
CA SER A 526 -5.92 1.20 12.98
C SER A 526 -5.09 -0.03 13.37
N ALA A 527 -5.02 -1.04 12.50
CA ALA A 527 -4.20 -2.24 12.72
C ALA A 527 -2.71 -1.89 12.85
N LEU A 528 -2.19 -1.02 11.97
CA LEU A 528 -0.80 -0.55 12.03
C LEU A 528 -0.50 0.22 13.32
N ASN A 529 -1.39 1.11 13.77
CA ASN A 529 -1.21 1.86 15.02
C ASN A 529 -1.18 0.96 16.26
N GLN A 530 -1.89 -0.18 16.23
CA GLN A 530 -1.88 -1.16 17.32
C GLN A 530 -0.60 -2.02 17.35
N MET A 531 0.17 -2.05 16.25
CA MET A 531 1.48 -2.71 16.21
C MET A 531 2.54 -1.78 16.82
N GLN A 532 2.50 -1.63 18.14
CA GLN A 532 3.33 -0.67 18.87
C GLN A 532 4.77 -1.14 19.13
N THR A 533 5.12 -2.39 18.79
CA THR A 533 6.34 -3.02 19.28
C THR A 533 7.59 -2.67 18.48
N HIS A 534 7.48 -2.34 17.18
CA HIS A 534 8.63 -2.04 16.31
C HIS A 534 8.26 -1.04 15.21
N SER A 535 9.26 -0.38 14.62
CA SER A 535 9.07 0.52 13.48
C SER A 535 8.72 -0.25 12.22
N ILE A 536 7.68 0.19 11.49
CA ILE A 536 7.24 -0.43 10.23
C ILE A 536 7.56 0.49 9.06
N ASN A 537 8.22 -0.05 8.04
CA ASN A 537 8.46 0.63 6.76
C ASN A 537 7.28 0.39 5.81
N ILE A 538 6.67 1.48 5.35
CA ILE A 538 5.57 1.44 4.38
C ILE A 538 5.97 2.18 3.11
N HIS A 539 5.85 1.50 1.96
CA HIS A 539 6.11 2.08 0.65
C HIS A 539 4.79 2.29 -0.09
N LEU A 540 4.51 3.54 -0.48
CA LEU A 540 3.31 3.94 -1.24
C LEU A 540 3.65 4.79 -2.47
N ILE A 541 4.94 4.99 -2.78
CA ILE A 541 5.36 5.76 -3.95
C ILE A 541 4.77 5.19 -5.24
N GLY A 542 4.44 6.04 -6.22
CA GLY A 542 3.87 5.60 -7.50
C GLY A 542 2.39 5.16 -7.43
N ASN A 543 1.67 5.47 -6.35
CA ASN A 543 0.22 5.32 -6.27
C ASN A 543 -0.53 6.61 -6.68
N ASN A 544 -1.82 6.48 -7.00
CA ASN A 544 -2.69 7.60 -7.31
C ASN A 544 -3.33 8.20 -6.03
N LEU A 545 -2.50 8.62 -5.07
CA LEU A 545 -2.99 9.21 -3.83
C LEU A 545 -3.81 10.48 -4.15
N ILE A 546 -4.95 10.66 -3.51
CA ILE A 546 -5.79 11.85 -3.67
C ILE A 546 -5.63 12.73 -2.43
N CYS A 547 -5.53 14.04 -2.63
CA CYS A 547 -5.60 15.05 -1.59
C CYS A 547 -6.95 15.76 -1.67
N SER A 548 -7.93 15.29 -0.89
CA SER A 548 -9.28 15.84 -0.83
C SER A 548 -9.82 15.79 0.60
N CYS A 549 -11.05 16.27 0.82
CA CYS A 549 -11.71 16.15 2.12
C CYS A 549 -11.93 14.70 2.55
N GLU A 550 -12.06 13.76 1.60
CA GLU A 550 -12.29 12.34 1.90
C GLU A 550 -11.02 11.63 2.40
N THR A 551 -9.85 12.04 1.90
CA THR A 551 -8.56 11.45 2.28
C THR A 551 -7.84 12.23 3.38
N LEU A 552 -8.42 13.33 3.86
CA LEU A 552 -7.83 14.23 4.85
C LEU A 552 -7.37 13.48 6.11
N ASP A 553 -8.18 12.55 6.62
CA ASP A 553 -7.83 11.74 7.79
C ASP A 553 -6.64 10.81 7.53
N PHE A 554 -6.52 10.28 6.31
CA PHE A 554 -5.38 9.46 5.91
C PHE A 554 -4.09 10.29 5.87
N LEU A 555 -4.15 11.49 5.27
CA LEU A 555 -2.99 12.38 5.19
C LEU A 555 -2.52 12.85 6.58
N LYS A 556 -3.45 13.22 7.47
CA LYS A 556 -3.13 13.57 8.87
C LYS A 556 -2.50 12.40 9.61
N TRP A 557 -3.07 11.21 9.48
CA TRP A 557 -2.50 10.00 10.07
C TRP A 557 -1.07 9.75 9.59
N MET A 558 -0.82 9.91 8.29
CA MET A 558 0.50 9.68 7.70
C MET A 558 1.56 10.66 8.23
N LEU A 559 1.20 11.91 8.53
CA LEU A 559 2.11 12.88 9.15
C LEU A 559 2.35 12.64 10.63
N ASN A 560 1.30 12.26 11.37
CA ASN A 560 1.35 12.17 12.83
C ASN A 560 1.82 10.81 13.36
N SER A 561 1.99 9.82 12.49
CA SER A 561 2.43 8.47 12.88
C SER A 561 3.92 8.45 13.25
N LYS A 562 4.24 8.11 14.51
CA LYS A 562 5.63 8.07 15.01
C LYS A 562 6.38 6.78 14.67
N ASN A 563 5.72 5.64 14.77
CA ASN A 563 6.34 4.31 14.59
C ASN A 563 6.23 3.79 13.16
N ILE A 564 5.68 4.59 12.24
CA ILE A 564 5.45 4.19 10.84
C ILE A 564 6.31 5.09 9.97
N HIS A 565 7.28 4.48 9.29
CA HIS A 565 8.21 5.18 8.43
C HIS A 565 7.81 5.01 6.96
N PHE A 566 7.41 6.12 6.34
CA PHE A 566 7.10 6.15 4.91
C PHE A 566 8.39 6.37 4.12
N VAL A 567 8.89 5.31 3.48
CA VAL A 567 10.18 5.34 2.79
C VAL A 567 10.09 6.24 1.55
N GLY A 568 10.95 7.25 1.48
CA GLY A 568 10.92 8.21 0.37
C GLY A 568 9.73 9.16 0.40
N LYS A 569 9.18 9.46 1.60
CA LYS A 569 8.03 10.36 1.81
C LYS A 569 8.09 11.67 1.02
N SER A 570 9.28 12.27 0.86
CA SER A 570 9.47 13.51 0.09
C SER A 570 9.09 13.39 -1.38
N ASN A 571 9.17 12.19 -1.95
CA ASN A 571 8.94 11.90 -3.36
C ASN A 571 7.50 11.45 -3.61
N TYR A 572 6.66 11.39 -2.58
CA TYR A 572 5.26 11.04 -2.75
C TYR A 572 4.51 12.21 -3.38
N THR A 573 3.56 11.87 -4.25
CA THR A 573 2.71 12.84 -4.93
C THR A 573 1.25 12.51 -4.67
N CYS A 574 0.41 13.51 -4.48
CA CYS A 574 -1.04 13.35 -4.52
C CYS A 574 -1.68 14.26 -5.56
N SER A 575 -2.84 13.85 -6.08
CA SER A 575 -3.68 14.69 -6.93
C SER A 575 -4.57 15.60 -6.07
N PHE A 576 -4.55 16.91 -6.34
CA PHE A 576 -5.44 17.90 -5.72
C PHE A 576 -6.26 18.62 -6.81
N GLY A 577 -7.58 18.53 -6.74
CA GLY A 577 -8.46 19.07 -7.79
C GLY A 577 -8.31 18.33 -9.13
N THR A 578 -8.31 19.05 -10.25
CA THR A 578 -8.45 18.44 -11.59
C THR A 578 -7.16 18.18 -12.38
N LYS A 579 -5.94 18.47 -11.91
CA LYS A 579 -4.70 18.10 -12.68
C LYS A 579 -3.31 18.30 -12.05
N LYS A 580 -3.13 18.89 -10.86
CA LYS A 580 -1.78 19.09 -10.29
C LYS A 580 -1.41 17.98 -9.30
N ALA A 581 -0.31 17.29 -9.59
CA ALA A 581 0.38 16.44 -8.62
C ALA A 581 1.14 17.35 -7.64
N VAL A 582 0.80 17.27 -6.36
CA VAL A 582 1.46 18.01 -5.27
C VAL A 582 2.45 17.08 -4.59
N LEU A 583 3.70 17.53 -4.44
CA LEU A 583 4.74 16.81 -3.72
C LEU A 583 4.51 16.90 -2.21
N PHE A 584 4.82 15.82 -1.50
CA PHE A 584 4.63 15.76 -0.05
C PHE A 584 5.60 16.65 0.74
N GLY A 585 6.67 17.17 0.11
CA GLY A 585 7.49 18.23 0.69
C GLY A 585 6.71 19.51 1.01
N GLU A 586 5.58 19.76 0.34
CA GLU A 586 4.71 20.92 0.56
C GLU A 586 3.42 20.57 1.33
N LEU A 587 3.30 19.33 1.84
CA LEU A 587 2.05 18.78 2.37
C LEU A 587 1.51 19.54 3.58
N ASP A 588 2.35 20.09 4.44
CA ASP A 588 1.91 20.84 5.63
C ASP A 588 1.06 22.06 5.25
N THR A 589 1.48 22.80 4.21
CA THR A 589 0.73 23.96 3.71
C THR A 589 -0.58 23.56 3.06
N LEU A 590 -0.58 22.45 2.31
CA LEU A 590 -1.77 21.91 1.67
C LEU A 590 -2.80 21.41 2.70
N LEU A 591 -2.34 20.79 3.78
CA LEU A 591 -3.22 20.31 4.85
C LEU A 591 -3.93 21.46 5.57
N GLN A 592 -3.25 22.58 5.82
CA GLN A 592 -3.91 23.76 6.39
C GLN A 592 -5.01 24.30 5.46
N GLN A 593 -4.78 24.30 4.15
CA GLN A 593 -5.78 24.70 3.16
C GLN A 593 -6.97 23.72 3.12
N LEU A 594 -6.68 22.42 3.10
CA LEU A 594 -7.68 21.35 3.12
C LEU A 594 -8.53 21.40 4.40
N GLU A 595 -7.92 21.54 5.58
CA GLU A 595 -8.66 21.64 6.85
C GLU A 595 -9.63 22.81 6.84
N LYS A 596 -9.20 23.97 6.32
CA LYS A 596 -10.07 25.14 6.20
C LYS A 596 -11.21 24.92 5.22
N GLN A 597 -10.94 24.29 4.06
CA GLN A 597 -11.95 24.00 3.04
C GLN A 597 -12.97 22.93 3.47
N CYS A 598 -12.50 21.90 4.18
CA CYS A 598 -13.31 20.74 4.57
C CYS A 598 -14.02 20.93 5.93
N SER A 599 -13.81 22.06 6.60
CA SER A 599 -14.45 22.36 7.88
C SER A 599 -15.97 22.46 7.71
N SER A 600 -16.69 21.57 8.41
CA SER A 600 -18.14 21.54 8.38
C SER A 600 -18.72 22.47 9.44
N TYR A 601 -19.41 23.52 8.99
CA TYR A 601 -20.15 24.43 9.87
C TYR A 601 -21.59 23.98 10.14
N THR A 602 -21.98 22.75 9.74
CA THR A 602 -23.37 22.28 9.84
C THR A 602 -23.89 22.27 11.27
N LEU A 603 -23.10 21.77 12.24
CA LEU A 603 -23.49 21.79 13.66
C LEU A 603 -23.70 23.22 14.16
N ILE A 604 -22.78 24.13 13.81
CA ILE A 604 -22.86 25.55 14.21
C ILE A 604 -24.10 26.18 13.59
N ILE A 605 -24.38 25.95 12.30
CA ILE A 605 -25.57 26.46 11.61
C ILE A 605 -26.85 25.88 12.24
N VAL A 606 -26.89 24.59 12.56
CA VAL A 606 -28.03 23.95 13.24
C VAL A 606 -28.26 24.57 14.62
N LEU A 607 -27.21 24.74 15.42
CA LEU A 607 -27.32 25.40 16.73
C LEU A 607 -27.80 26.85 16.61
N MET A 608 -27.26 27.61 15.66
CA MET A 608 -27.67 29.00 15.42
C MET A 608 -29.11 29.11 14.90
N THR A 609 -29.54 28.20 14.03
CA THR A 609 -30.92 28.17 13.51
C THR A 609 -31.93 27.76 14.59
N ILE A 610 -31.60 26.78 15.44
CA ILE A 610 -32.41 26.42 16.61
C ILE A 610 -32.54 27.62 17.55
N LEU A 611 -31.44 28.32 17.85
CA LEU A 611 -31.46 29.50 18.70
C LEU A 611 -32.37 30.60 18.13
N ILE A 612 -32.29 30.87 16.82
CA ILE A 612 -33.16 31.84 16.14
C ILE A 612 -34.63 31.42 16.21
N ILE A 613 -34.95 30.13 15.98
CA ILE A 613 -36.33 29.63 16.08
C ILE A 613 -36.86 29.75 17.51
N VAL A 614 -36.06 29.45 18.52
CA VAL A 614 -36.45 29.62 19.93
C VAL A 614 -36.73 31.11 20.25
N ILE A 615 -35.88 32.02 19.78
CA ILE A 615 -36.10 33.46 19.96
C ILE A 615 -37.36 33.92 19.22
N MET A 616 -37.57 33.48 17.97
CA MET A 616 -38.76 33.83 17.19
C MET A 616 -40.04 33.24 17.78
N THR A 617 -40.02 32.00 18.24
CA THR A 617 -41.20 31.36 18.84
C THR A 617 -41.54 31.99 20.19
N THR A 618 -40.56 32.29 21.03
CA THR A 618 -40.79 32.96 22.32
C THR A 618 -41.29 34.40 22.14
N THR A 619 -40.74 35.16 21.19
CA THR A 619 -41.22 36.51 20.87
C THR A 619 -42.63 36.49 20.28
N VAL A 620 -42.92 35.62 19.30
CA VAL A 620 -44.27 35.46 18.74
C VAL A 620 -45.25 35.00 19.81
N SER A 621 -44.88 34.04 20.66
CA SER A 621 -45.75 33.57 21.76
C SER A 621 -46.07 34.70 22.75
N ARG A 622 -45.08 35.53 23.10
CA ARG A 622 -45.29 36.73 23.92
C ARG A 622 -46.24 37.73 23.24
N ILE A 623 -46.08 37.97 21.94
CA ILE A 623 -46.95 38.86 21.16
C ILE A 623 -48.39 38.31 21.12
N LEU A 624 -48.57 37.03 20.76
CA LEU A 624 -49.87 36.37 20.70
C LEU A 624 -50.56 36.38 22.07
N TYR A 625 -49.83 36.12 23.15
CA TYR A 625 -50.36 36.20 24.50
C TYR A 625 -50.74 37.63 24.89
N ARG A 626 -49.91 38.63 24.56
CA ARG A 626 -50.19 40.05 24.84
C ARG A 626 -51.45 40.55 24.15
N PHE A 627 -51.74 40.06 22.94
CA PHE A 627 -52.88 40.48 22.12
C PHE A 627 -54.01 39.45 22.03
N ARG A 628 -54.01 38.39 22.86
CA ARG A 628 -54.97 37.26 22.76
C ARG A 628 -56.44 37.66 22.75
N TRP A 629 -56.83 38.66 23.53
CA TRP A 629 -58.23 39.13 23.57
C TRP A 629 -58.62 39.87 22.30
N LYS A 630 -57.70 40.69 21.76
CA LYS A 630 -57.88 41.37 20.48
C LYS A 630 -57.97 40.36 19.32
N LEU A 631 -57.09 39.37 19.29
CA LEU A 631 -57.07 38.33 18.25
C LEU A 631 -58.34 37.47 18.28
N ARG A 632 -58.82 37.07 19.47
CA ARG A 632 -60.08 36.34 19.63
C ARG A 632 -61.27 37.16 19.11
N TYR A 633 -61.37 38.42 19.50
CA TYR A 633 -62.41 39.32 19.02
C TYR A 633 -62.37 39.47 17.48
N MET A 634 -61.20 39.75 16.91
CA MET A 634 -61.03 39.85 15.45
C MET A 634 -61.39 38.55 14.73
N TYR A 635 -61.09 37.38 15.30
CA TYR A 635 -61.47 36.08 14.74
C TYR A 635 -62.98 35.91 14.67
N TYR A 636 -63.72 36.22 15.75
CA TYR A 636 -65.18 36.08 15.76
C TYR A 636 -65.85 37.06 14.79
N VAL A 637 -65.42 38.32 14.78
CA VAL A 637 -65.92 39.33 13.82
C VAL A 637 -65.62 38.92 12.37
N ALA A 638 -64.41 38.43 12.08
CA ALA A 638 -64.06 37.98 10.74
C ALA A 638 -64.85 36.74 10.31
N LYS A 639 -65.03 35.76 11.21
CA LYS A 639 -65.83 34.55 10.98
C LYS A 639 -67.28 34.89 10.66
N GLU A 640 -67.85 35.87 11.35
CA GLU A 640 -69.22 36.34 11.10
C GLU A 640 -69.33 37.05 9.74
N LYS A 641 -68.35 37.89 9.41
CA LYS A 641 -68.26 38.55 8.10
C LYS A 641 -68.06 37.56 6.93
N TYR A 642 -67.35 36.45 7.16
CA TYR A 642 -67.13 35.39 6.18
C TYR A 642 -68.35 34.47 6.00
N LYS A 643 -69.14 34.25 7.06
CA LYS A 643 -70.44 33.56 6.96
C LYS A 643 -71.48 34.38 6.20
N GLY A 644 -71.36 35.71 6.21
CA GLY A 644 -72.26 36.65 5.52
C GLY A 644 -71.92 36.95 4.05
N GLN A 645 -71.18 36.08 3.34
CA GLN A 645 -70.85 36.28 1.93
C GLN A 645 -71.83 35.63 0.96
N THR A 646 -73.12 35.73 1.29
CA THR A 646 -74.29 35.67 0.39
C THR A 646 -75.36 36.56 1.00
N ASP A 647 -75.15 37.88 0.86
CA ASP A 647 -76.17 38.88 0.56
C ASP A 647 -75.58 40.27 0.79
N HIS A 648 -75.46 41.02 -0.30
CA HIS A 648 -75.21 42.46 -0.24
C HIS A 648 -76.42 43.13 0.43
N ILE A 649 -76.28 43.50 1.70
CA ILE A 649 -77.20 44.43 2.37
C ILE A 649 -76.42 45.68 2.76
N ASP A 650 -76.97 46.82 2.35
CA ASP A 650 -76.50 48.18 2.59
C ASP A 650 -76.03 48.41 4.04
N LEU A 651 -74.80 48.93 4.19
CA LEU A 651 -74.35 49.58 5.42
C LEU A 651 -75.12 50.90 5.59
N GLY A 652 -76.24 50.87 6.33
CA GLY A 652 -77.05 52.07 6.56
C GLY A 652 -77.67 52.22 7.95
N GLN A 653 -78.13 51.14 8.60
CA GLN A 653 -78.74 51.23 9.93
C GLN A 653 -78.50 49.94 10.72
N ILE A 654 -77.71 50.02 11.79
CA ILE A 654 -77.58 48.93 12.76
C ILE A 654 -78.89 48.90 13.57
N SER A 655 -79.85 48.08 13.17
CA SER A 655 -81.05 47.81 13.96
C SER A 655 -80.68 46.86 15.09
N PHE A 656 -80.46 47.40 16.29
CA PHE A 656 -80.29 46.57 17.48
C PHE A 656 -81.60 45.86 17.82
N ARG A 657 -81.54 44.53 17.97
CA ARG A 657 -82.67 43.67 18.34
C ARG A 657 -83.03 43.83 19.82
N PHE A 658 -82.03 44.08 20.66
CA PHE A 658 -82.18 44.24 22.10
C PHE A 658 -81.64 45.60 22.56
N ASP A 659 -82.24 46.16 23.61
CA ASP A 659 -81.78 47.39 24.25
C ASP A 659 -80.52 47.13 25.09
N ALA A 660 -80.42 45.98 25.77
CA ALA A 660 -79.19 45.57 26.43
C ALA A 660 -79.03 44.04 26.51
N PHE A 661 -77.78 43.58 26.42
CA PHE A 661 -77.37 42.23 26.79
C PHE A 661 -76.96 42.22 28.25
N ILE A 662 -77.60 41.39 29.06
CA ILE A 662 -77.32 41.27 30.49
C ILE A 662 -76.41 40.07 30.71
N SER A 663 -75.21 40.36 31.21
CA SER A 663 -74.18 39.40 31.58
C SER A 663 -74.22 39.21 33.10
N TYR A 664 -74.43 37.97 33.55
CA TYR A 664 -74.56 37.59 34.96
C TYR A 664 -74.10 36.15 35.18
N ALA A 665 -73.62 35.83 36.39
CA ALA A 665 -73.21 34.47 36.76
C ALA A 665 -74.42 33.55 36.94
N ASP A 666 -74.28 32.26 36.60
CA ASP A 666 -75.38 31.29 36.71
C ASP A 666 -75.89 31.14 38.15
N GLU A 667 -75.02 31.34 39.13
CA GLU A 667 -75.34 31.34 40.56
C GLU A 667 -76.28 32.49 40.96
N ASP A 668 -76.26 33.60 40.20
CA ASP A 668 -77.11 34.77 40.43
C ASP A 668 -78.40 34.74 39.59
N ARG A 669 -78.65 33.64 38.86
CA ARG A 669 -79.69 33.52 37.83
C ARG A 669 -81.09 33.88 38.31
N ASP A 670 -81.55 33.31 39.41
CA ASP A 670 -82.93 33.49 39.86
C ASP A 670 -83.19 34.97 40.23
N ASN A 671 -82.24 35.59 40.94
CA ASN A 671 -82.29 37.01 41.31
C ASN A 671 -82.29 37.93 40.08
N VAL A 672 -81.47 37.61 39.07
CA VAL A 672 -81.35 38.41 37.85
C VAL A 672 -82.56 38.23 36.94
N ILE A 673 -83.13 37.02 36.84
CA ILE A 673 -84.33 36.77 36.03
C ILE A 673 -85.52 37.56 36.57
N ASP A 674 -85.71 37.60 37.88
CA ASP A 674 -86.82 38.37 38.48
C ASP A 674 -86.64 39.87 38.27
N LEU A 675 -85.40 40.38 38.34
CA LEU A 675 -85.07 41.76 38.00
C LEU A 675 -85.33 42.06 36.51
N VAL A 676 -84.90 41.18 35.60
CA VAL A 676 -85.12 41.32 34.15
C VAL A 676 -86.60 41.34 33.82
N LYS A 677 -87.41 40.40 34.36
CA LYS A 677 -88.87 40.39 34.17
C LYS A 677 -89.53 41.68 34.64
N SER A 678 -89.09 42.23 35.77
CA SER A 678 -89.59 43.50 36.30
C SER A 678 -89.29 44.67 35.35
N LEU A 679 -88.04 44.74 34.84
CA LEU A 679 -87.58 45.77 33.90
C LEU A 679 -88.26 45.68 32.52
N GLU A 680 -88.49 44.48 31.99
CA GLU A 680 -89.18 44.28 30.71
C GLU A 680 -90.66 44.70 30.81
N LYS A 681 -91.34 44.36 31.93
CA LYS A 681 -92.78 44.64 32.12
C LYS A 681 -93.08 46.10 32.46
N HIS A 682 -92.28 46.74 33.33
CA HIS A 682 -92.57 48.10 33.82
C HIS A 682 -91.86 49.20 33.01
N ASN A 683 -90.70 48.91 32.42
CA ASN A 683 -89.89 49.91 31.70
C ASN A 683 -89.88 49.70 30.18
N GLY A 684 -90.51 48.63 29.68
CA GLY A 684 -90.66 48.34 28.25
C GLY A 684 -89.33 48.14 27.51
N LEU A 685 -88.31 47.64 28.21
CA LEU A 685 -86.99 47.32 27.66
C LEU A 685 -86.99 45.93 27.02
N SER A 686 -86.23 45.76 25.93
CA SER A 686 -85.95 44.43 25.37
C SER A 686 -84.56 43.97 25.83
N LEU A 687 -84.50 43.00 26.75
CA LEU A 687 -83.24 42.53 27.33
C LEU A 687 -82.87 41.15 26.80
N CYS A 688 -81.60 40.95 26.46
CA CYS A 688 -81.06 39.65 26.06
C CYS A 688 -80.39 38.99 27.27
N ILE A 689 -80.79 37.76 27.61
CA ILE A 689 -80.15 36.95 28.66
C ILE A 689 -79.72 35.59 28.11
N HIS A 690 -78.59 35.07 28.56
CA HIS A 690 -78.03 33.82 28.05
C HIS A 690 -78.95 32.60 28.28
N SER A 691 -79.64 32.55 29.42
CA SER A 691 -80.50 31.42 29.77
C SER A 691 -81.82 31.31 28.98
N ARG A 692 -82.18 32.34 28.21
CA ARG A 692 -83.43 32.41 27.41
C ARG A 692 -83.16 32.59 25.92
N ASP A 693 -82.22 33.46 25.57
CA ASP A 693 -82.10 33.99 24.20
C ASP A 693 -80.96 33.36 23.40
N PHE A 694 -80.11 32.54 24.03
CA PHE A 694 -79.06 31.79 23.34
C PHE A 694 -79.66 30.62 22.57
N ILE A 695 -79.25 30.46 21.31
CA ILE A 695 -79.82 29.47 20.40
C ILE A 695 -79.17 28.10 20.69
N PRO A 696 -79.95 27.07 21.10
CA PRO A 696 -79.41 25.73 21.32
C PRO A 696 -78.77 25.18 20.05
N GLY A 697 -77.59 24.53 20.20
CA GLY A 697 -76.84 23.99 19.07
C GLY A 697 -75.85 24.95 18.42
N THR A 698 -75.84 26.23 18.80
CA THR A 698 -74.77 27.18 18.42
C THR A 698 -73.70 27.27 19.51
N GLY A 699 -72.46 27.57 19.13
CA GLY A 699 -71.35 27.68 20.09
C GLY A 699 -71.57 28.84 21.06
N ILE A 700 -71.28 28.63 22.35
CA ILE A 700 -71.52 29.63 23.41
C ILE A 700 -70.83 30.97 23.10
N ALA A 701 -69.60 30.95 22.60
CA ALA A 701 -68.90 32.19 22.20
C ALA A 701 -69.55 32.91 21.00
N ASP A 702 -70.15 32.16 20.06
CA ASP A 702 -70.89 32.74 18.93
C ASP A 702 -72.20 33.38 19.45
N ASN A 703 -72.91 32.71 20.36
CA ASN A 703 -74.10 33.27 21.03
C ASN A 703 -73.78 34.57 21.80
N ILE A 704 -72.68 34.57 22.56
CA ILE A 704 -72.22 35.74 23.30
C ILE A 704 -71.91 36.90 22.35
N THR A 705 -71.13 36.64 21.29
CA THR A 705 -70.71 37.68 20.34
C THR A 705 -71.92 38.25 19.60
N ASN A 706 -72.86 37.40 19.17
CA ASN A 706 -74.11 37.82 18.56
C ASN A 706 -74.98 38.64 19.53
N ALA A 707 -75.08 38.22 20.79
CA ALA A 707 -75.86 38.93 21.81
C ALA A 707 -75.28 40.33 22.07
N ILE A 708 -73.95 40.47 22.10
CA ILE A 708 -73.26 41.77 22.20
C ILE A 708 -73.53 42.62 20.95
N HIS A 709 -73.38 42.08 19.73
CA HIS A 709 -73.61 42.84 18.49
C HIS A 709 -75.06 43.27 18.28
N CYS A 710 -76.01 42.42 18.67
CA CYS A 710 -77.44 42.67 18.52
C CYS A 710 -78.03 43.55 19.63
N SER A 711 -77.24 43.89 20.66
CA SER A 711 -77.66 44.71 21.79
C SER A 711 -77.05 46.11 21.74
N ARG A 712 -77.81 47.14 22.13
CA ARG A 712 -77.28 48.53 22.15
C ARG A 712 -76.17 48.70 23.20
N ARG A 713 -76.29 47.99 24.33
CA ARG A 713 -75.31 47.98 25.41
C ARG A 713 -75.15 46.59 26.00
N THR A 714 -74.02 46.33 26.63
CA THR A 714 -73.78 45.16 27.48
C THR A 714 -73.73 45.63 28.93
N VAL A 715 -74.59 45.06 29.77
CA VAL A 715 -74.67 45.36 31.20
C VAL A 715 -74.15 44.16 31.96
N CYS A 716 -73.08 44.35 32.75
CA CYS A 716 -72.50 43.27 33.55
C CYS A 716 -72.89 43.44 35.01
N PHE A 717 -73.61 42.46 35.56
CA PHE A 717 -73.92 42.40 36.99
C PHE A 717 -72.75 41.77 37.74
N MET A 718 -71.98 42.61 38.43
CA MET A 718 -70.74 42.26 39.08
C MET A 718 -71.01 41.73 40.50
N THR A 719 -70.69 40.45 40.70
CA THR A 719 -70.68 39.72 41.98
C THR A 719 -69.37 38.94 42.11
N LYS A 720 -69.10 38.34 43.28
CA LYS A 720 -67.96 37.42 43.43
C LYS A 720 -68.03 36.24 42.44
N HIS A 721 -69.22 35.66 42.26
CA HIS A 721 -69.46 34.59 41.29
C HIS A 721 -69.22 35.05 39.84
N PHE A 722 -69.54 36.31 39.52
CA PHE A 722 -69.22 36.88 38.20
C PHE A 722 -67.71 36.96 37.93
N LEU A 723 -66.91 37.36 38.91
CA LEU A 723 -65.46 37.47 38.76
C LEU A 723 -64.78 36.10 38.61
N ASP A 724 -65.33 35.08 39.27
CA ASP A 724 -64.83 33.70 39.19
C ASP A 724 -65.28 32.96 37.92
N SER A 725 -66.36 33.43 37.27
CA SER A 725 -66.91 32.79 36.05
C SER A 725 -66.09 33.11 34.79
N TYR A 726 -65.62 32.04 34.14
CA TYR A 726 -64.91 32.13 32.86
C TYR A 726 -65.77 32.79 31.76
N TRP A 727 -67.05 32.44 31.68
CA TRP A 727 -67.95 32.95 30.64
C TRP A 727 -68.30 34.41 30.86
N CYS A 728 -68.58 34.81 32.10
CA CYS A 728 -68.80 36.22 32.45
C CYS A 728 -67.58 37.08 32.14
N MET A 729 -66.38 36.58 32.48
CA MET A 729 -65.13 37.28 32.15
C MET A 729 -64.88 37.33 30.65
N PHE A 730 -65.26 36.28 29.90
CA PHE A 730 -65.19 36.27 28.44
C PHE A 730 -66.15 37.30 27.82
N GLU A 731 -67.39 37.36 28.28
CA GLU A 731 -68.42 38.34 27.87
C GLU A 731 -67.94 39.78 28.11
N LEU A 732 -67.46 40.07 29.32
CA LEU A 732 -66.91 41.37 29.70
C LEU A 732 -65.74 41.79 28.80
N ASN A 733 -64.79 40.89 28.55
CA ASN A 733 -63.63 41.18 27.69
C ASN A 733 -64.02 41.33 26.21
N MET A 734 -64.98 40.55 25.70
CA MET A 734 -65.49 40.70 24.33
C MET A 734 -66.26 42.01 24.15
N ALA A 735 -67.12 42.36 25.11
CA ALA A 735 -67.88 43.61 25.09
C ALA A 735 -66.95 44.84 25.16
N ARG A 736 -65.86 44.76 25.95
CA ARG A 736 -64.81 45.79 25.95
C ARG A 736 -64.13 45.92 24.59
N MET A 737 -63.78 44.81 23.93
CA MET A 737 -63.17 44.88 22.59
C MET A 737 -64.13 45.46 21.55
N GLU A 738 -65.43 45.12 21.61
CA GLU A 738 -66.48 45.70 20.75
C GLU A 738 -66.59 47.23 20.93
N ALA A 739 -66.59 47.69 22.18
CA ALA A 739 -66.64 49.12 22.51
C ALA A 739 -65.45 49.89 21.89
N ILE A 740 -64.25 49.33 21.98
CA ILE A 740 -63.01 49.96 21.51
C ILE A 740 -62.90 49.94 19.97
N TYR A 741 -63.14 48.80 19.32
CA TYR A 741 -62.78 48.60 17.91
C TYR A 741 -63.91 48.82 16.90
N SER A 742 -65.15 48.46 17.25
CA SER A 742 -66.30 48.52 16.33
C SER A 742 -67.13 49.79 16.54
N ARG A 743 -67.28 50.22 17.79
CA ARG A 743 -68.17 51.32 18.18
C ARG A 743 -67.46 52.65 18.45
N SER A 744 -66.22 52.81 17.98
CA SER A 744 -65.41 54.04 18.08
C SER A 744 -65.33 54.64 19.49
N GLY A 745 -65.32 53.81 20.54
CA GLY A 745 -65.22 54.27 21.93
C GLY A 745 -66.52 54.80 22.55
N GLN A 746 -67.69 54.53 21.95
CA GLN A 746 -68.98 54.84 22.58
C GLN A 746 -69.19 54.00 23.86
N ASN A 747 -69.96 54.52 24.84
CA ASN A 747 -70.31 53.84 26.10
C ASN A 747 -71.24 52.63 25.86
N VAL A 748 -70.67 51.53 25.38
CA VAL A 748 -71.36 50.27 25.08
C VAL A 748 -71.41 49.35 26.30
N LEU A 749 -70.43 49.45 27.20
CA LEU A 749 -70.35 48.63 28.41
C LEU A 749 -70.83 49.42 29.63
N PHE A 750 -71.65 48.79 30.47
CA PHE A 750 -72.12 49.36 31.73
C PHE A 750 -71.97 48.33 32.85
N LEU A 751 -71.19 48.65 33.88
CA LEU A 751 -70.94 47.73 35.00
C LEU A 751 -71.89 48.06 36.15
N VAL A 752 -72.47 47.05 36.78
CA VAL A 752 -73.37 47.24 37.92
C VAL A 752 -72.89 46.35 39.05
N ALA A 753 -72.37 46.96 40.12
CA ALA A 753 -71.97 46.23 41.31
C ALA A 753 -73.20 45.87 42.14
N LEU A 754 -73.40 44.57 42.39
CA LEU A 754 -74.49 44.07 43.24
C LEU A 754 -74.01 43.75 44.67
N GLN A 755 -72.71 43.90 44.95
CA GLN A 755 -72.08 43.62 46.24
C GLN A 755 -71.09 44.73 46.61
N LYS A 756 -71.02 45.06 47.90
CA LYS A 756 -70.11 46.09 48.44
C LYS A 756 -68.65 45.75 48.13
N GLY A 757 -67.92 46.69 47.54
CA GLY A 757 -66.47 46.59 47.31
C GLY A 757 -66.03 45.63 46.19
N ILE A 758 -66.96 45.05 45.41
CA ILE A 758 -66.60 44.09 44.35
C ILE A 758 -65.74 44.70 43.24
N MET A 759 -65.91 46.00 42.98
CA MET A 759 -65.15 46.73 41.95
C MET A 759 -63.65 46.82 42.27
N LYS A 760 -63.26 46.77 43.56
CA LYS A 760 -61.86 46.77 43.99
C LYS A 760 -61.15 45.43 43.72
N GLN A 761 -61.91 44.36 43.48
CA GLN A 761 -61.38 43.02 43.17
C GLN A 761 -61.21 42.77 41.67
N LEU A 762 -61.51 43.77 40.82
CA LEU A 762 -61.37 43.65 39.38
C LEU A 762 -59.88 43.49 39.00
N PRO A 763 -59.53 42.59 38.05
CA PRO A 763 -58.14 42.44 37.61
C PRO A 763 -57.54 43.75 37.11
N LEU A 764 -56.26 44.02 37.42
CA LEU A 764 -55.51 45.23 37.01
C LEU A 764 -55.65 45.59 35.53
N GLN A 765 -55.84 44.60 34.65
CA GLN A 765 -56.00 44.79 33.21
C GLN A 765 -57.34 45.42 32.80
N LEU A 766 -58.31 45.51 33.73
CA LEU A 766 -59.68 45.97 33.51
C LEU A 766 -60.06 47.17 34.40
N ILE A 767 -59.16 47.66 35.25
CA ILE A 767 -59.40 48.81 36.14
C ILE A 767 -59.71 50.09 35.36
N ASP A 768 -59.18 50.22 34.14
CA ASP A 768 -59.48 51.34 33.24
C ASP A 768 -60.97 51.50 32.94
N LEU A 769 -61.76 50.43 33.07
CA LEU A 769 -63.21 50.48 32.93
C LEU A 769 -63.89 51.21 34.11
N VAL A 770 -63.30 51.15 35.30
CA VAL A 770 -63.79 51.84 36.50
C VAL A 770 -63.49 53.34 36.41
N ASP A 771 -62.28 53.68 35.94
CA ASP A 771 -61.84 55.07 35.72
C ASP A 771 -62.69 55.80 34.67
N SER A 772 -63.32 55.06 33.74
CA SER A 772 -64.23 55.60 32.74
C SER A 772 -65.62 56.03 33.28
N HIS A 773 -65.85 55.92 34.60
CA HIS A 773 -67.10 56.27 35.32
C HIS A 773 -68.39 55.65 34.76
N SER A 774 -68.29 54.54 34.04
CA SER A 774 -69.43 53.85 33.41
C SER A 774 -69.94 52.69 34.26
N TYR A 775 -70.09 52.90 35.57
CA TYR A 775 -70.59 51.89 36.49
C TYR A 775 -71.59 52.44 37.52
N LEU A 776 -72.49 51.57 38.00
CA LEU A 776 -73.36 51.83 39.14
C LEU A 776 -72.87 50.99 40.31
N ASP A 777 -72.40 51.64 41.38
CA ASP A 777 -71.95 50.94 42.58
C ASP A 777 -73.10 50.65 43.55
N PHE A 778 -72.96 49.59 44.33
CA PHE A 778 -73.86 49.31 45.45
C PHE A 778 -73.64 50.40 46.52
N PRO A 779 -74.68 50.98 47.13
CA PRO A 779 -74.52 52.09 48.08
C PRO A 779 -73.59 51.72 49.25
N GLU A 780 -72.55 52.54 49.50
CA GLU A 780 -71.64 52.44 50.65
C GLU A 780 -72.17 53.31 51.80
N GLU A 781 -72.94 52.78 52.75
CA GLU A 781 -73.16 53.44 54.06
C GLU A 781 -72.95 52.47 55.24
N GLU A 782 -72.54 53.04 56.38
CA GLU A 782 -72.03 52.39 57.58
C GLU A 782 -73.08 52.34 58.70
N SER A 783 -74.00 51.34 58.69
CA SER A 783 -74.66 50.83 59.91
C SER A 783 -75.70 49.76 59.57
N ASP A 784 -75.68 48.63 60.28
CA ASP A 784 -76.44 47.39 60.01
C ASP A 784 -77.98 47.45 60.26
N VAL A 785 -78.65 48.58 60.06
CA VAL A 785 -80.12 48.67 60.29
C VAL A 785 -80.81 49.65 59.30
N GLU A 786 -80.76 49.39 57.98
CA GLU A 786 -81.71 49.97 57.00
C GLU A 786 -81.63 49.33 55.58
N ASP A 787 -81.48 48.00 55.50
CA ASP A 787 -81.18 47.31 54.23
C ASP A 787 -82.32 47.32 53.18
N ILE A 788 -83.59 47.49 53.56
CA ILE A 788 -84.72 47.31 52.62
C ILE A 788 -84.96 48.57 51.75
N GLU A 789 -84.84 49.78 52.30
CA GLU A 789 -85.04 51.02 51.54
C GLU A 789 -83.85 51.33 50.60
N ALA A 790 -82.62 51.05 51.04
CA ALA A 790 -81.43 51.21 50.20
C ALA A 790 -81.45 50.25 48.98
N ILE A 791 -81.90 49.00 49.16
CA ILE A 791 -82.07 48.03 48.05
C ILE A 791 -83.18 48.49 47.09
N ALA A 792 -84.29 49.04 47.60
CA ALA A 792 -85.37 49.57 46.77
C ALA A 792 -84.91 50.80 45.96
N ALA A 793 -84.20 51.74 46.59
CA ALA A 793 -83.65 52.93 45.94
C ALA A 793 -82.60 52.59 44.86
N PHE A 794 -81.71 51.62 45.15
CA PHE A 794 -80.75 51.11 44.17
C PHE A 794 -81.45 50.48 42.95
N ARG A 795 -82.49 49.67 43.17
CA ARG A 795 -83.29 49.06 42.08
C ARG A 795 -83.99 50.10 41.22
N VAL A 796 -84.53 51.17 41.82
CA VAL A 796 -85.14 52.30 41.08
C VAL A 796 -84.08 53.04 40.25
N LYS A 797 -82.93 53.37 40.85
CA LYS A 797 -81.82 54.05 40.16
C LYS A 797 -81.23 53.21 39.03
N LEU A 798 -81.12 51.90 39.22
CA LEU A 798 -80.73 50.94 38.17
C LEU A 798 -81.75 50.93 37.03
N ALA A 799 -83.06 50.83 37.34
CA ALA A 799 -84.12 50.85 36.34
C ALA A 799 -84.17 52.16 35.54
N GLU A 800 -83.99 53.32 36.19
CA GLU A 800 -83.89 54.62 35.51
C GLU A 800 -82.67 54.74 34.61
N THR A 801 -81.52 54.23 35.08
CA THR A 801 -80.26 54.27 34.32
C THR A 801 -80.34 53.36 33.09
N LEU A 802 -80.93 52.17 33.23
CA LEU A 802 -81.18 51.25 32.12
C LEU A 802 -82.27 51.78 31.17
N ALA A 803 -83.29 52.49 31.66
CA ALA A 803 -84.31 53.14 30.81
C ALA A 803 -83.74 54.28 29.95
N ARG A 804 -82.66 54.96 30.40
CA ARG A 804 -81.96 55.99 29.61
C ARG A 804 -81.18 55.43 28.41
N ILE A 805 -80.93 54.11 28.36
CA ILE A 805 -80.29 53.43 27.22
C ILE A 805 -81.11 53.63 25.93
N ARG A 806 -82.44 53.71 26.05
CA ARG A 806 -83.37 53.92 24.91
C ARG A 806 -83.40 55.36 24.39
N LYS A 807 -83.02 56.37 25.20
CA LYS A 807 -83.13 57.82 24.86
C LYS A 807 -81.87 58.44 24.25
N THR A 808 -80.73 57.74 24.22
CA THR A 808 -79.45 58.30 23.75
C THR A 808 -79.28 58.37 22.22
N THR A 809 -80.28 57.95 21.43
CA THR A 809 -80.23 57.93 19.95
C THR A 809 -81.09 58.99 19.26
N ARG A 810 -80.98 60.27 19.66
CA ARG A 810 -81.37 61.41 18.82
C ARG A 810 -80.46 62.61 19.06
N ARG A 811 -79.18 62.55 18.71
CA ARG A 811 -78.39 63.73 18.29
C ARG A 811 -77.04 63.33 17.70
N SER A 812 -76.62 64.16 16.74
CA SER A 812 -75.33 64.27 16.05
C SER A 812 -74.92 63.17 15.06
N SER A 813 -75.35 63.35 13.81
CA SER A 813 -74.41 63.37 12.68
C SER A 813 -73.51 64.61 12.77
N PRO A 814 -72.24 64.54 12.39
CA PRO A 814 -71.53 65.67 11.81
C PRO A 814 -71.34 65.46 10.31
N ALA A 815 -71.57 66.54 9.58
CA ALA A 815 -71.30 66.69 8.17
C ALA A 815 -69.78 66.68 7.88
N ILE A 816 -69.50 66.36 6.62
CA ILE A 816 -68.24 66.46 5.90
C ILE A 816 -67.55 67.81 6.15
N SER A 817 -66.24 67.79 6.40
CA SER A 817 -65.36 68.94 6.11
C SER A 817 -64.19 68.49 5.24
N ALA A 818 -64.27 68.84 3.96
CA ALA A 818 -63.13 68.90 3.06
C ALA A 818 -62.26 70.11 3.45
N ILE A 819 -60.97 69.88 3.67
CA ILE A 819 -59.93 70.90 3.50
C ILE A 819 -58.77 70.27 2.72
N SER A 820 -58.47 70.94 1.61
CA SER A 820 -57.45 70.65 0.61
C SER A 820 -56.15 71.44 0.84
N ARG A 821 -55.06 70.96 0.21
CA ARG A 821 -53.75 71.62 -0.11
C ARG A 821 -52.70 71.54 1.01
N THR A 822 -51.42 71.21 0.77
CA THR A 822 -50.62 71.17 -0.48
C THR A 822 -49.39 70.27 -0.36
N SER A 823 -48.91 69.86 -1.53
CA SER A 823 -47.72 69.12 -1.90
C SER A 823 -46.37 69.64 -1.39
N SER A 824 -45.46 68.70 -1.08
CA SER A 824 -44.10 68.70 -1.66
C SER A 824 -43.58 67.27 -1.79
N SER A 825 -43.16 66.96 -3.01
CA SER A 825 -42.61 65.72 -3.55
C SER A 825 -41.32 65.25 -2.90
N ASN A 826 -41.09 63.93 -2.87
CA ASN A 826 -40.05 63.34 -3.74
C ASN A 826 -40.22 61.83 -3.93
N SER A 827 -40.05 61.48 -5.21
CA SER A 827 -39.88 60.19 -5.89
C SER A 827 -39.36 59.00 -5.09
N VAL A 828 -39.83 57.79 -5.42
CA VAL A 828 -39.11 56.81 -6.28
C VAL A 828 -39.92 55.49 -6.40
N GLY A 829 -40.09 55.02 -7.65
CA GLY A 829 -39.96 53.61 -8.02
C GLY A 829 -41.12 52.64 -7.74
N SER A 830 -42.07 52.55 -8.68
CA SER A 830 -42.98 51.40 -8.81
C SER A 830 -42.30 50.22 -9.51
N ILE A 831 -42.29 49.04 -8.90
CA ILE A 831 -42.32 47.76 -9.64
C ILE A 831 -43.36 46.83 -9.00
N SER A 832 -44.32 46.48 -9.84
CA SER A 832 -45.41 45.53 -9.63
C SER A 832 -44.91 44.09 -9.46
N GLY A 833 -45.44 43.38 -8.45
CA GLY A 833 -45.21 41.94 -8.28
C GLY A 833 -46.48 41.26 -7.79
N LYS A 834 -47.24 40.70 -8.74
CA LYS A 834 -48.41 39.85 -8.50
C LYS A 834 -47.99 38.58 -7.76
N SER A 835 -48.64 38.34 -6.63
CA SER A 835 -48.78 37.02 -6.02
C SER A 835 -49.89 36.26 -6.73
N LYS A 836 -49.61 35.05 -7.24
CA LYS A 836 -50.60 33.98 -7.35
C LYS A 836 -49.97 32.64 -6.97
N SER A 837 -50.70 32.00 -6.07
CA SER A 837 -50.57 30.72 -5.39
C SER A 837 -50.35 29.50 -6.29
N PHE A 838 -49.51 28.59 -5.79
CA PHE A 838 -49.79 27.16 -5.54
C PHE A 838 -50.99 26.51 -6.24
N TRP A 839 -50.71 25.40 -6.93
CA TRP A 839 -51.53 24.17 -6.88
C TRP A 839 -50.64 22.93 -6.88
N ILE A 840 -50.96 22.00 -5.98
CA ILE A 840 -50.51 20.62 -5.90
C ILE A 840 -51.40 19.79 -6.83
N SER A 841 -50.85 18.84 -7.60
CA SER A 841 -51.24 17.42 -7.54
C SER A 841 -50.57 16.56 -8.63
N THR A 842 -49.93 15.48 -8.18
CA THR A 842 -50.00 14.08 -8.64
C THR A 842 -50.03 13.68 -10.13
N HIS A 843 -49.29 12.59 -10.36
CA HIS A 843 -49.56 11.41 -11.21
C HIS A 843 -48.85 11.27 -12.58
N ASN A 844 -47.90 10.32 -12.59
CA ASN A 844 -47.87 9.10 -13.40
C ASN A 844 -47.51 9.10 -14.90
N LYS A 845 -46.69 8.08 -15.21
CA LYS A 845 -46.53 7.28 -16.46
C LYS A 845 -45.59 7.74 -17.60
N HIS A 846 -44.68 6.80 -17.91
CA HIS A 846 -44.25 6.25 -19.22
C HIS A 846 -44.05 7.21 -20.41
N VAL A 847 -42.95 7.12 -21.17
CA VAL A 847 -42.71 6.15 -22.25
C VAL A 847 -41.31 6.45 -22.86
N ARG A 848 -40.70 5.38 -23.38
CA ARG A 848 -39.55 5.28 -24.31
C ARG A 848 -39.30 6.45 -25.27
N SER A 849 -38.04 6.65 -25.65
CA SER A 849 -37.66 6.71 -27.07
C SER A 849 -36.22 6.23 -27.29
N VAL A 850 -35.98 5.81 -28.53
CA VAL A 850 -34.93 4.97 -29.07
C VAL A 850 -33.90 5.83 -29.82
N GLY A 851 -32.62 5.43 -29.75
CA GLY A 851 -31.65 5.30 -30.85
C GLY A 851 -31.20 6.53 -31.66
N ALA A 852 -29.88 6.73 -31.71
CA ALA A 852 -29.11 6.87 -32.96
C ALA A 852 -27.62 6.65 -32.68
N GLU A 853 -26.95 5.95 -33.60
CA GLU A 853 -25.51 5.68 -33.70
C GLU A 853 -24.72 6.95 -34.06
N GLU A 854 -23.51 7.09 -33.49
CA GLU A 854 -22.21 7.21 -34.19
C GLU A 854 -21.04 7.02 -33.20
#